data_AF-A0A925YTJ0-F1
#
_entry.id   AF-A0A925YTJ0-F1
#
_cell.length_a   1.000
_cell.length_b   1.000
_cell.length_c   1.000
_cell.angle_alpha   90.00
_cell.angle_beta   90.00
_cell.angle_gamma   90.00
#
_symmetry.space_group_name_H-M   'P 1'
#
loop_
_entity.id
_entity.type
_entity.pdbx_description
1 polymer ?
#
loop_
_entity_poly.entity_id
_entity_poly.type
_entity_poly.pdbx_seq_one_letter_code
_entity_poly.pdbx_strand_id
1 'polypeptide(L)'
;MKALASLFLGMFLLIPPLFADDLDTLHRQLRANPPPVAVVPGDLSADAAHATLREDGTWADLDYTDSKDYRIYPASAHLRRANLIMDSATQAEPVERERRRRAAHQALSAWLRLDPQTNQQWFHCIGVPQWIGRLLLEFSEELTATEKELARTILRRCVAADGSLIYAGLPATGQNLQWQATLQIVGGCVERDAARVERSVRRIEQEMQITEAEGIQADLSFHQHGRQLYNGGYGVSFMTDAARLAAQTRGTRFALKPETVELLTRFLLDGQQAMLRGPRWDFTVIGREIARENRDASPLAGAAEQLASLGGSRAEELRSLARRTRGDEPLTGAPTGFRVFWRSDFVSQTRPTFHFSVRMTSTRMNGSESGNGENELGNYLGDGATTLMRAGDEYHGVFPLWDWRRIPGVTNAYRPDVPLPFHDWNAGFAAGSDFAGGAGDGRDGLAAMTLDRLGVHAAKAWFFQGHTVVCLGAGIRAEDPAAPLITTLEQCWARGDLERGNTWVRHHGVTYQQMGDGAFRAETARRTGSWRNIDRLNGSTRTVEGDVFTAWIEHGASPATYAYRIEIGDAGPAPRVLVNTETIQAVANVAGDLVQAVFRKPGELRLPDGRTLAVDASSLVQWRRETDRRETLVASNPTHKVARLTVKLGDREEIFVFPQVAATAGHPLQKRDY
;
A
#
# COMPACT_ATOMS: atom_id res chain seq x y z
N MET A 1 85.11 10.47 20.70
CA MET A 1 84.36 11.48 19.92
C MET A 1 82.90 11.43 20.34
N LYS A 2 82.37 12.56 20.85
CA LYS A 2 80.95 13.05 20.92
C LYS A 2 79.82 11.99 20.90
N ALA A 3 78.99 11.76 21.93
CA ALA A 3 78.04 12.62 22.68
C ALA A 3 76.77 13.07 21.91
N LEU A 4 75.60 12.88 22.57
CA LEU A 4 74.20 13.37 22.34
C LEU A 4 73.35 12.68 21.26
N ALA A 5 72.02 12.56 21.33
CA ALA A 5 70.98 12.58 22.38
C ALA A 5 69.63 12.24 21.69
N SER A 6 68.78 11.48 22.38
CA SER A 6 67.31 11.55 22.50
C SER A 6 66.35 11.93 21.34
N LEU A 7 65.37 11.03 21.17
CA LEU A 7 63.90 11.21 21.13
C LEU A 7 63.18 12.08 20.07
N PHE A 8 62.02 11.51 19.69
CA PHE A 8 60.76 12.08 19.18
C PHE A 8 60.53 12.27 17.67
N LEU A 9 59.40 11.67 17.27
CA LEU A 9 58.37 12.16 16.35
C LEU A 9 58.31 11.50 14.96
N GLY A 10 57.18 10.84 14.68
CA GLY A 10 56.82 10.42 13.33
C GLY A 10 55.93 9.17 13.20
N MET A 11 54.94 9.02 14.08
CA MET A 11 53.82 8.10 13.85
C MET A 11 53.08 8.60 12.60
N PHE A 12 53.30 7.99 11.44
CA PHE A 12 52.48 8.23 10.26
C PHE A 12 51.07 7.71 10.56
N LEU A 13 50.24 8.60 11.09
CA LEU A 13 48.79 8.51 10.96
C LEU A 13 48.50 8.35 9.47
N LEU A 14 47.97 7.18 9.09
CA LEU A 14 47.16 7.03 7.89
C LEU A 14 45.96 7.98 8.06
N ILE A 15 46.15 9.22 7.61
CA ILE A 15 45.07 10.16 7.38
C ILE A 15 44.21 9.52 6.28
N PRO A 16 42.94 9.16 6.53
CA PRO A 16 42.04 8.77 5.45
C PRO A 16 42.01 9.92 4.43
N PRO A 17 41.95 9.63 3.11
CA PRO A 17 42.06 10.67 2.09
C PRO A 17 41.06 11.79 2.39
N LEU A 18 41.55 13.04 2.35
CA LEU A 18 40.72 14.24 2.42
C LEU A 18 39.46 14.04 1.57
N PHE A 19 38.32 14.21 2.22
CA PHE A 19 36.96 13.94 1.73
C PHE A 19 36.79 14.26 0.25
N ALA A 20 36.30 13.29 -0.53
CA ALA A 20 35.65 13.60 -1.80
C ALA A 20 34.57 14.65 -1.53
N ASP A 21 34.41 15.64 -2.42
CA ASP A 21 33.34 16.63 -2.30
C ASP A 21 32.01 15.89 -2.15
N ASP A 22 31.24 16.24 -1.11
CA ASP A 22 29.92 15.66 -0.82
C ASP A 22 29.01 15.78 -2.06
N LEU A 23 29.15 16.87 -2.80
CA LEU A 23 28.42 17.08 -4.07
C LEU A 23 28.86 16.11 -5.16
N ASP A 24 30.16 15.88 -5.34
CA ASP A 24 30.66 14.94 -6.35
C ASP A 24 30.27 13.49 -6.01
N THR A 25 30.26 13.16 -4.73
CA THR A 25 29.82 11.85 -4.24
C THR A 25 28.33 11.63 -4.50
N LEU A 26 27.48 12.60 -4.09
CA LEU A 26 26.04 12.54 -4.35
C LEU A 26 25.73 12.53 -5.86
N HIS A 27 26.42 13.37 -6.65
CA HIS A 27 26.25 13.41 -8.10
C HIS A 27 26.51 12.04 -8.74
N ARG A 28 27.62 11.38 -8.37
CA ARG A 28 27.92 10.02 -8.85
C ARG A 28 26.86 9.02 -8.41
N GLN A 29 26.38 9.09 -7.18
CA GLN A 29 25.35 8.19 -6.65
C GLN A 29 24.00 8.37 -7.36
N LEU A 30 23.60 9.62 -7.66
CA LEU A 30 22.41 9.93 -8.45
C LEU A 30 22.51 9.39 -9.89
N ARG A 31 23.68 9.51 -10.53
CA ARG A 31 23.93 8.95 -11.88
C ARG A 31 23.93 7.43 -11.92
N ALA A 32 24.47 6.78 -10.89
CA ALA A 32 24.59 5.32 -10.84
C ALA A 32 23.23 4.62 -10.64
N ASN A 33 22.27 5.29 -10.01
CA ASN A 33 20.93 4.76 -9.75
C ASN A 33 19.88 5.85 -9.98
N PRO A 34 19.65 6.28 -11.23
CA PRO A 34 18.68 7.31 -11.52
C PRO A 34 17.25 6.77 -11.34
N PRO A 35 16.25 7.65 -11.17
CA PRO A 35 14.85 7.24 -11.24
C PRO A 35 14.56 6.52 -12.56
N PRO A 36 13.76 5.43 -12.56
CA PRO A 36 13.43 4.70 -13.77
C PRO A 36 12.59 5.55 -14.72
N VAL A 37 12.85 5.42 -16.03
CA VAL A 37 12.03 6.04 -17.08
C VAL A 37 10.92 5.08 -17.44
N ALA A 38 9.67 5.52 -17.36
CA ALA A 38 8.51 4.70 -17.73
C ALA A 38 8.58 4.29 -19.20
N VAL A 39 8.42 3.00 -19.49
CA VAL A 39 8.29 2.46 -20.85
C VAL A 39 6.82 2.51 -21.24
N VAL A 40 6.50 3.18 -22.34
CA VAL A 40 5.12 3.30 -22.84
C VAL A 40 4.95 2.38 -24.05
N PRO A 41 3.93 1.49 -24.09
CA PRO A 41 3.65 0.68 -25.26
C PRO A 41 3.50 1.53 -26.53
N GLY A 42 4.20 1.14 -27.60
CA GLY A 42 4.23 1.88 -28.86
C GLY A 42 5.37 2.91 -28.99
N ASP A 43 6.18 3.13 -27.95
CA ASP A 43 7.42 3.91 -28.09
C ASP A 43 8.44 3.21 -29.01
N LEU A 44 9.27 4.01 -29.68
CA LEU A 44 10.37 3.51 -30.51
C LEU A 44 11.41 2.77 -29.66
N SER A 45 12.05 1.74 -30.24
CA SER A 45 13.28 1.17 -29.67
C SER A 45 14.41 2.22 -29.67
N ALA A 46 15.45 2.02 -28.86
CA ALA A 46 16.59 2.93 -28.82
C ALA A 46 17.26 3.09 -30.20
N ASP A 47 17.38 1.99 -30.96
CA ASP A 47 17.98 2.02 -32.30
C ASP A 47 17.10 2.76 -33.30
N ALA A 48 15.78 2.52 -33.27
CA ALA A 48 14.84 3.24 -34.13
C ALA A 48 14.81 4.73 -33.80
N ALA A 49 14.76 5.07 -32.51
CA ALA A 49 14.80 6.45 -32.03
C ALA A 49 16.08 7.17 -32.48
N HIS A 50 17.23 6.51 -32.37
CA HIS A 50 18.51 7.06 -32.83
C HIS A 50 18.55 7.23 -34.34
N ALA A 51 18.04 6.27 -35.11
CA ALA A 51 18.03 6.31 -36.57
C ALA A 51 17.13 7.42 -37.15
N THR A 52 16.06 7.79 -36.45
CA THR A 52 15.10 8.81 -36.89
C THR A 52 15.30 10.18 -36.24
N LEU A 53 16.37 10.38 -35.45
CA LEU A 53 16.70 11.67 -34.85
C LEU A 53 17.18 12.64 -35.94
N ARG A 54 16.58 13.83 -35.98
CA ARG A 54 16.94 14.89 -36.95
C ARG A 54 18.16 15.69 -36.48
N GLU A 55 18.79 16.40 -37.41
CA GLU A 55 19.94 17.28 -37.12
C GLU A 55 19.63 18.42 -36.13
N ASP A 56 18.37 18.82 -35.99
CA ASP A 56 17.95 19.82 -35.00
C ASP A 56 17.71 19.22 -33.59
N GLY A 57 17.87 17.90 -33.44
CA GLY A 57 17.63 17.15 -32.21
C GLY A 57 16.17 16.77 -31.97
N THR A 58 15.28 16.92 -32.96
CA THR A 58 13.85 16.60 -32.84
C THR A 58 13.48 15.32 -33.60
N TRP A 59 12.24 14.86 -33.40
CA TRP A 59 11.63 13.79 -34.18
C TRP A 59 10.42 14.32 -34.96
N ALA A 60 10.35 14.00 -36.25
CA ALA A 60 9.30 14.52 -37.15
C ALA A 60 7.89 13.99 -36.84
N ASP A 61 7.78 12.85 -36.17
CA ASP A 61 6.50 12.22 -35.81
C ASP A 61 5.90 12.77 -34.51
N LEU A 62 6.58 13.70 -33.83
CA LEU A 62 6.11 14.32 -32.60
C LEU A 62 5.59 15.74 -32.84
N ASP A 63 4.39 16.03 -32.33
CA ASP A 63 3.87 17.39 -32.25
C ASP A 63 4.34 18.05 -30.94
N TYR A 64 5.17 19.07 -31.06
CA TYR A 64 5.71 19.86 -29.94
C TYR A 64 4.84 21.06 -29.56
N THR A 65 3.77 21.33 -30.31
CA THR A 65 2.81 22.41 -30.05
C THR A 65 1.55 21.93 -29.34
N ASP A 66 1.34 20.61 -29.30
CA ASP A 66 0.19 20.01 -28.65
C ASP A 66 0.29 20.11 -27.11
N SER A 67 -0.44 21.10 -26.59
CA SER A 67 -0.67 21.29 -25.15
C SER A 67 -1.94 20.58 -24.66
N LYS A 68 -2.69 19.93 -25.56
CA LYS A 68 -4.02 19.37 -25.30
C LYS A 68 -3.97 17.85 -25.12
N ASP A 69 -3.71 17.40 -23.91
CA ASP A 69 -4.47 16.26 -23.37
C ASP A 69 -4.26 16.18 -21.86
N TYR A 70 -5.30 15.79 -21.14
CA TYR A 70 -5.22 15.46 -19.72
C TYR A 70 -4.72 14.03 -19.47
N ARG A 71 -4.56 13.23 -20.56
CA ARG A 71 -4.40 11.77 -20.52
C ARG A 71 -2.98 11.28 -20.81
N ILE A 72 -2.30 11.87 -21.80
CA ILE A 72 -0.95 11.53 -22.25
C ILE A 72 -0.30 12.85 -22.65
N TYR A 73 1.00 13.03 -22.41
CA TYR A 73 1.72 14.17 -22.96
C TYR A 73 2.54 13.72 -24.18
N PRO A 74 2.05 13.79 -25.43
CA PRO A 74 2.68 13.12 -26.57
C PRO A 74 4.12 13.58 -26.81
N ALA A 75 4.37 14.90 -26.69
CA ALA A 75 5.69 15.48 -26.84
C ALA A 75 6.71 14.82 -25.89
N SER A 76 6.30 14.35 -24.70
CA SER A 76 7.22 13.67 -23.77
C SER A 76 7.89 12.41 -24.30
N ALA A 77 7.36 11.81 -25.38
CA ALA A 77 8.04 10.73 -26.09
C ALA A 77 9.47 11.13 -26.51
N HIS A 78 9.71 12.42 -26.79
CA HIS A 78 11.04 12.97 -27.05
C HIS A 78 12.02 12.63 -25.92
N LEU A 79 11.66 12.94 -24.67
CA LEU A 79 12.54 12.74 -23.51
C LEU A 79 12.68 11.25 -23.16
N ARG A 80 11.63 10.45 -23.36
CA ARG A 80 11.73 8.98 -23.20
C ARG A 80 12.70 8.39 -24.23
N ARG A 81 12.59 8.78 -25.50
CA ARG A 81 13.52 8.38 -26.58
C ARG A 81 14.96 8.79 -26.27
N ALA A 82 15.19 10.04 -25.84
CA ALA A 82 16.52 10.52 -25.48
C ALA A 82 17.15 9.70 -24.34
N ASN A 83 16.36 9.38 -23.30
CA ASN A 83 16.81 8.52 -22.20
C ASN A 83 17.08 7.07 -22.66
N LEU A 84 16.23 6.49 -23.53
CA LEU A 84 16.45 5.16 -24.10
C LEU A 84 17.74 5.09 -24.93
N ILE A 85 18.01 6.11 -25.75
CA ILE A 85 19.27 6.22 -26.50
C ILE A 85 20.45 6.25 -25.53
N MET A 86 20.38 7.08 -24.49
CA MET A 86 21.43 7.18 -23.48
C MET A 86 21.66 5.85 -22.75
N ASP A 87 20.60 5.16 -22.36
CA ASP A 87 20.68 3.86 -21.69
C ASP A 87 21.38 2.82 -22.54
N SER A 88 21.03 2.78 -23.83
CA SER A 88 21.65 1.86 -24.78
C SER A 88 23.12 2.17 -25.06
N ALA A 89 23.61 3.38 -24.78
CA ALA A 89 25.02 3.72 -24.90
C ALA A 89 25.90 2.98 -23.88
N THR A 90 25.36 2.62 -22.71
CA THR A 90 26.13 1.98 -21.62
C THR A 90 26.68 0.61 -22.00
N GLN A 91 25.97 -0.13 -22.86
CA GLN A 91 26.31 -1.46 -23.35
C GLN A 91 26.98 -1.44 -24.74
N ALA A 92 27.15 -0.26 -25.33
CA ALA A 92 27.70 -0.12 -26.68
C ALA A 92 29.23 -0.05 -26.68
N GLU A 93 29.83 -0.50 -27.79
CA GLU A 93 31.24 -0.31 -28.11
C GLU A 93 31.63 1.18 -28.11
N PRO A 94 32.89 1.56 -27.85
CA PRO A 94 33.29 2.95 -27.59
C PRO A 94 32.81 3.99 -28.61
N VAL A 95 32.93 3.68 -29.91
CA VAL A 95 32.51 4.58 -31.00
C VAL A 95 30.99 4.76 -31.01
N GLU A 96 30.24 3.67 -30.86
CA GLU A 96 28.77 3.69 -30.88
C GLU A 96 28.20 4.31 -29.61
N ARG A 97 28.83 4.05 -28.46
CA ARG A 97 28.54 4.71 -27.18
C ARG A 97 28.62 6.22 -27.32
N GLU A 98 29.71 6.71 -27.88
CA GLU A 98 29.95 8.14 -28.04
C GLU A 98 28.98 8.75 -29.07
N ARG A 99 28.65 8.04 -30.15
CA ARG A 99 27.59 8.44 -31.09
C ARG A 99 26.22 8.57 -30.40
N ARG A 100 25.82 7.57 -29.60
CA ARG A 100 24.56 7.58 -28.84
C ARG A 100 24.53 8.67 -27.77
N ARG A 101 25.63 8.90 -27.06
CA ARG A 101 25.76 10.03 -26.10
C ARG A 101 25.47 11.36 -26.79
N ARG A 102 26.14 11.65 -27.92
CA ARG A 102 25.92 12.89 -28.67
C ARG A 102 24.47 13.04 -29.13
N ALA A 103 23.87 11.97 -29.64
CA ALA A 103 22.46 11.97 -30.05
C ALA A 103 21.52 12.29 -28.87
N ALA A 104 21.76 11.69 -27.70
CA ALA A 104 20.99 11.97 -26.49
C ALA A 104 21.18 13.40 -25.98
N HIS A 105 22.41 13.94 -26.00
CA HIS A 105 22.68 15.34 -25.65
C HIS A 105 22.01 16.29 -26.64
N GLN A 106 22.10 16.04 -27.94
CA GLN A 106 21.45 16.84 -28.98
C GLN A 106 19.93 16.91 -28.78
N ALA A 107 19.30 15.77 -28.46
CA ALA A 107 17.88 15.72 -28.13
C ALA A 107 17.58 16.54 -26.86
N LEU A 108 18.35 16.35 -25.78
CA LEU A 108 18.23 17.18 -24.56
C LEU A 108 18.30 18.68 -24.89
N SER A 109 19.31 19.12 -25.65
CA SER A 109 19.47 20.52 -26.04
C SER A 109 18.26 21.03 -26.83
N ALA A 110 17.69 20.21 -27.71
CA ALA A 110 16.48 20.57 -28.45
C ALA A 110 15.27 20.75 -27.54
N TRP A 111 15.04 19.83 -26.60
CA TRP A 111 13.97 19.98 -25.60
C TRP A 111 14.13 21.25 -24.77
N LEU A 112 15.34 21.50 -24.24
CA LEU A 112 15.62 22.68 -23.42
C LEU A 112 15.32 23.99 -24.16
N ARG A 113 15.58 24.05 -25.48
CA ARG A 113 15.30 25.22 -26.32
C ARG A 113 13.83 25.38 -26.68
N LEU A 114 13.16 24.29 -27.04
CA LEU A 114 11.76 24.31 -27.49
C LEU A 114 10.79 24.51 -26.31
N ASP A 115 11.16 24.00 -25.15
CA ASP A 115 10.36 23.92 -23.93
C ASP A 115 8.85 23.66 -24.13
N PRO A 116 8.47 22.53 -24.77
CA PRO A 116 7.07 22.19 -25.00
C PRO A 116 6.30 22.12 -23.67
N GLN A 117 5.08 22.68 -23.63
CA GLN A 117 4.25 22.78 -22.42
C GLN A 117 2.97 21.95 -22.50
N THR A 118 2.49 21.49 -21.34
CA THR A 118 1.20 20.82 -21.17
C THR A 118 0.41 21.42 -20.01
N ASN A 119 -0.92 21.37 -20.10
CA ASN A 119 -1.82 21.78 -19.02
C ASN A 119 -1.98 20.69 -17.94
N GLN A 120 -1.49 19.47 -18.18
CA GLN A 120 -1.51 18.40 -17.20
C GLN A 120 -0.41 18.67 -16.13
N GLN A 121 -0.84 18.88 -14.89
CA GLN A 121 0.03 19.35 -13.79
C GLN A 121 1.16 18.38 -13.40
N TRP A 122 0.92 17.08 -13.42
CA TRP A 122 1.95 16.07 -13.14
C TRP A 122 3.05 16.07 -14.20
N PHE A 123 2.72 16.04 -15.49
CA PHE A 123 3.74 16.11 -16.53
C PHE A 123 4.49 17.44 -16.50
N HIS A 124 3.75 18.55 -16.32
CA HIS A 124 4.31 19.89 -16.26
C HIS A 124 5.29 20.05 -15.08
N CYS A 125 4.88 19.68 -13.87
CA CYS A 125 5.67 19.93 -12.65
C CYS A 125 6.64 18.81 -12.27
N ILE A 126 6.44 17.58 -12.77
CA ILE A 126 7.11 16.39 -12.24
C ILE A 126 7.68 15.53 -13.37
N GLY A 127 6.82 14.95 -14.22
CA GLY A 127 7.24 13.94 -15.19
C GLY A 127 8.31 14.44 -16.17
N VAL A 128 8.05 15.58 -16.83
CA VAL A 128 9.00 16.19 -17.78
C VAL A 128 10.31 16.59 -17.09
N PRO A 129 10.27 17.37 -15.99
CA PRO A 129 11.48 17.67 -15.23
C PRO A 129 12.29 16.45 -14.79
N GLN A 130 11.65 15.33 -14.41
CA GLN A 130 12.36 14.11 -13.98
C GLN A 130 13.17 13.49 -15.12
N TRP A 131 12.57 13.38 -16.31
CA TRP A 131 13.24 12.82 -17.47
C TRP A 131 14.39 13.70 -17.99
N ILE A 132 14.24 15.03 -17.88
CA ILE A 132 15.32 15.98 -18.14
C ILE A 132 16.43 15.82 -17.10
N GLY A 133 16.07 15.76 -15.82
CA GLY A 133 17.02 15.68 -14.71
C GLY A 133 18.02 14.53 -14.85
N ARG A 134 17.56 13.37 -15.33
CA ARG A 134 18.44 12.22 -15.61
C ARG A 134 19.52 12.54 -16.65
N LEU A 135 19.14 13.17 -17.76
CA LEU A 135 20.08 13.57 -18.81
C LEU A 135 21.00 14.72 -18.33
N LEU A 136 20.49 15.66 -17.54
CA LEU A 136 21.30 16.75 -16.98
C LEU A 136 22.41 16.26 -16.06
N LEU A 137 22.16 15.22 -15.26
CA LEU A 137 23.20 14.59 -14.46
C LEU A 137 24.29 13.97 -15.36
N GLU A 138 23.88 13.32 -16.45
CA GLU A 138 24.82 12.63 -17.33
C GLU A 138 25.73 13.58 -18.12
N PHE A 139 25.22 14.75 -18.48
CA PHE A 139 25.93 15.76 -19.29
C PHE A 139 26.41 16.97 -18.47
N SER A 140 26.42 16.93 -17.14
CA SER A 140 26.60 18.13 -16.30
C SER A 140 27.83 18.98 -16.61
N GLU A 141 28.93 18.33 -17.00
CA GLU A 141 30.20 18.96 -17.38
C GLU A 141 30.23 19.41 -18.86
N GLU A 142 29.33 18.87 -19.69
CA GLU A 142 29.20 19.12 -21.14
C GLU A 142 28.14 20.18 -21.46
N LEU A 143 27.26 20.53 -20.51
CA LEU A 143 26.23 21.56 -20.68
C LEU A 143 26.85 22.96 -20.85
N THR A 144 26.41 23.65 -21.90
CA THR A 144 26.69 25.07 -22.11
C THR A 144 26.02 25.96 -21.06
N ALA A 145 26.49 27.21 -20.91
CA ALA A 145 25.87 28.17 -20.00
C ALA A 145 24.38 28.42 -20.32
N THR A 146 24.02 28.46 -21.61
CA THR A 146 22.64 28.61 -22.07
C THR A 146 21.79 27.40 -21.70
N GLU A 147 22.30 26.17 -21.90
CA GLU A 147 21.56 24.96 -21.50
C GLU A 147 21.37 24.89 -19.99
N LYS A 148 22.35 25.29 -19.18
CA LYS A 148 22.23 25.36 -17.71
C LYS A 148 21.13 26.35 -17.30
N GLU A 149 21.02 27.50 -17.97
CA GLU A 149 19.95 28.48 -17.70
C GLU A 149 18.56 27.93 -18.06
N LEU A 150 18.43 27.35 -19.25
CA LEU A 150 17.16 26.76 -19.70
C LEU A 150 16.74 25.62 -18.77
N ALA A 151 17.66 24.71 -18.45
CA ALA A 151 17.43 23.64 -17.50
C ALA A 151 16.97 24.16 -16.13
N ARG A 152 17.57 25.23 -15.61
CA ARG A 152 17.16 25.85 -14.35
C ARG A 152 15.72 26.35 -14.42
N THR A 153 15.35 27.04 -15.49
CA THR A 153 13.97 27.51 -15.71
C THR A 153 12.98 26.35 -15.68
N ILE A 154 13.29 25.25 -16.39
CA ILE A 154 12.42 24.08 -16.42
C ILE A 154 12.29 23.44 -15.03
N LEU A 155 13.41 23.18 -14.35
CA LEU A 155 13.41 22.55 -13.02
C LEU A 155 12.76 23.41 -11.92
N ARG A 156 12.63 24.73 -12.12
CA ARG A 156 12.07 25.66 -11.12
C ARG A 156 10.67 26.17 -11.45
N ARG A 157 10.04 25.74 -12.56
CA ARG A 157 8.74 26.30 -13.00
C ARG A 157 7.59 26.14 -11.99
N CYS A 158 7.63 25.10 -11.15
CA CYS A 158 6.66 24.86 -10.08
C CYS A 158 7.25 25.13 -8.68
N VAL A 159 8.19 26.07 -8.60
CA VAL A 159 8.78 26.57 -7.36
C VAL A 159 8.41 28.04 -7.22
N ALA A 160 7.75 28.40 -6.13
CA ALA A 160 7.39 29.77 -5.83
C ALA A 160 8.64 30.61 -5.50
N ALA A 161 8.48 31.94 -5.51
CA ALA A 161 9.58 32.88 -5.29
C ALA A 161 10.24 32.74 -3.90
N ASP A 162 9.49 32.26 -2.91
CA ASP A 162 9.96 31.95 -1.55
C ASP A 162 10.64 30.57 -1.43
N GLY A 163 10.69 29.80 -2.52
CA GLY A 163 11.23 28.43 -2.56
C GLY A 163 10.21 27.34 -2.26
N SER A 164 8.94 27.68 -2.00
CA SER A 164 7.88 26.71 -1.76
C SER A 164 7.61 25.88 -3.02
N LEU A 165 7.42 24.56 -2.85
CA LEU A 165 7.10 23.64 -3.93
C LEU A 165 5.59 23.62 -4.15
N ILE A 166 5.14 23.93 -5.38
CA ILE A 166 3.73 24.12 -5.70
C ILE A 166 3.27 23.02 -6.67
N TYR A 167 2.13 22.39 -6.37
CA TYR A 167 1.48 21.42 -7.24
C TYR A 167 0.01 21.79 -7.41
N ALA A 168 -0.44 21.96 -8.66
CA ALA A 168 -1.82 22.34 -8.99
C ALA A 168 -2.32 23.59 -8.21
N GLY A 169 -1.45 24.57 -8.00
CA GLY A 169 -1.77 25.83 -7.31
C GLY A 169 -1.75 25.77 -5.78
N LEU A 170 -1.42 24.61 -5.18
CA LEU A 170 -1.32 24.43 -3.73
C LEU A 170 0.09 23.97 -3.33
N PRO A 171 0.50 24.13 -2.05
CA PRO A 171 1.72 23.53 -1.56
C PRO A 171 1.74 22.01 -1.79
N ALA A 172 2.82 21.49 -2.36
CA ALA A 172 2.99 20.05 -2.56
C ALA A 172 3.19 19.32 -1.22
N THR A 173 2.65 18.12 -1.10
CA THR A 173 2.75 17.23 0.07
C THR A 173 3.13 15.80 -0.35
N GLY A 174 3.59 14.99 0.61
CA GLY A 174 3.80 13.55 0.41
C GLY A 174 4.64 13.22 -0.82
N GLN A 175 4.13 12.33 -1.67
CA GLN A 175 4.85 11.90 -2.87
C GLN A 175 5.13 13.03 -3.87
N ASN A 176 4.17 13.94 -4.08
CA ASN A 176 4.33 15.03 -5.04
C ASN A 176 5.45 15.97 -4.64
N LEU A 177 5.53 16.27 -3.34
CA LEU A 177 6.64 17.04 -2.77
C LEU A 177 7.97 16.32 -2.98
N GLN A 178 8.04 15.03 -2.67
CA GLN A 178 9.27 14.25 -2.78
C GLN A 178 9.82 14.26 -4.21
N TRP A 179 8.95 14.09 -5.20
CA TRP A 179 9.33 14.20 -6.60
C TRP A 179 9.86 15.59 -6.95
N GLN A 180 9.16 16.66 -6.56
CA GLN A 180 9.60 18.03 -6.86
C GLN A 180 10.90 18.41 -6.16
N ALA A 181 11.08 18.01 -4.90
CA ALA A 181 12.30 18.25 -4.14
C ALA A 181 13.49 17.48 -4.72
N THR A 182 13.27 16.26 -5.25
CA THR A 182 14.32 15.49 -5.94
C THR A 182 14.85 16.24 -7.17
N LEU A 183 13.98 16.96 -7.91
CA LEU A 183 14.41 17.82 -9.02
C LEU A 183 15.32 18.96 -8.56
N GLN A 184 15.07 19.49 -7.36
CA GLN A 184 15.91 20.54 -6.78
C GLN A 184 17.27 20.00 -6.34
N ILE A 185 17.34 18.75 -5.88
CA ILE A 185 18.60 18.03 -5.60
C ILE A 185 19.42 17.88 -6.88
N VAL A 186 18.78 17.41 -7.97
CA VAL A 186 19.42 17.27 -9.28
C VAL A 186 19.95 18.60 -9.78
N GLY A 187 19.12 19.65 -9.76
CA GLY A 187 19.53 20.99 -10.15
C GLY A 187 20.69 21.53 -9.31
N GLY A 188 20.67 21.30 -8.00
CA GLY A 188 21.77 21.66 -7.10
C GLY A 188 23.08 20.95 -7.44
N CYS A 189 23.04 19.66 -7.82
CA CYS A 189 24.25 18.92 -8.23
C CYS A 189 24.83 19.41 -9.56
N VAL A 190 23.98 19.80 -10.51
CA VAL A 190 24.37 20.35 -11.82
C VAL A 190 24.93 21.77 -11.68
N GLU A 191 24.37 22.57 -10.76
CA GLU A 191 24.78 23.95 -10.49
C GLU A 191 25.90 24.06 -9.44
N ARG A 192 26.31 22.95 -8.83
CA ARG A 192 27.24 22.91 -7.68
C ARG A 192 26.74 23.74 -6.47
N ASP A 193 25.42 23.78 -6.26
CA ASP A 193 24.76 24.47 -5.13
C ASP A 193 24.44 23.48 -3.99
N ALA A 194 25.41 23.33 -3.09
CA ALA A 194 25.31 22.43 -1.94
C ALA A 194 24.21 22.85 -0.94
N ALA A 195 23.87 24.14 -0.88
CA ALA A 195 22.84 24.64 0.03
C ALA A 195 21.44 24.31 -0.49
N ARG A 196 21.21 24.38 -1.80
CA ARG A 196 19.96 23.92 -2.44
C ARG A 196 19.79 22.41 -2.26
N VAL A 197 20.84 21.62 -2.43
CA VAL A 197 20.81 20.17 -2.16
C VAL A 197 20.39 19.91 -0.71
N GLU A 198 21.07 20.52 0.25
CA GLU A 198 20.78 20.32 1.67
C GLU A 198 19.33 20.70 2.03
N ARG A 199 18.88 21.89 1.64
CA ARG A 199 17.49 22.32 1.88
C ARG A 199 16.47 21.33 1.28
N SER A 200 16.74 20.82 0.09
CA SER A 200 15.82 19.92 -0.62
C SER A 200 15.78 18.54 0.04
N VAL A 201 16.93 17.98 0.43
CA VAL A 201 16.98 16.71 1.17
C VAL A 201 16.26 16.84 2.52
N ARG A 202 16.51 17.91 3.27
CA ARG A 202 15.83 18.15 4.56
C ARG A 202 14.33 18.35 4.40
N ARG A 203 13.88 18.95 3.29
CA ARG A 203 12.44 19.08 3.01
C ARG A 203 11.78 17.72 2.76
N ILE A 204 12.44 16.81 2.03
CA ILE A 204 11.92 15.43 1.85
C ILE A 204 11.92 14.69 3.19
N GLU A 205 13.01 14.78 3.95
CA GLU A 205 13.14 14.14 5.26
C GLU A 205 12.02 14.54 6.24
N GLN A 206 11.51 15.78 6.15
CA GLN A 206 10.35 16.24 6.93
C GLN A 206 9.02 15.56 6.54
N GLU A 207 8.89 15.00 5.34
CA GLU A 207 7.72 14.19 4.97
C GLU A 207 7.86 12.73 5.43
N MET A 208 9.09 12.29 5.74
CA MET A 208 9.40 10.95 6.26
C MET A 208 9.21 10.89 7.78
N GLN A 209 7.99 11.19 8.23
CA GLN A 209 7.62 11.20 9.65
C GLN A 209 6.25 10.59 9.88
N ILE A 210 5.95 10.27 11.14
CA ILE A 210 4.60 9.92 11.58
C ILE A 210 3.72 11.17 11.54
N THR A 211 2.55 11.07 10.94
CA THR A 211 1.59 12.16 10.79
C THR A 211 0.16 11.70 11.02
N GLU A 212 -0.73 12.65 11.31
CA GLU A 212 -2.18 12.43 11.40
C GLU A 212 -2.93 12.85 10.12
N ALA A 213 -2.21 13.47 9.18
CA ALA A 213 -2.66 13.82 7.84
C ALA A 213 -2.22 12.75 6.82
N GLU A 214 -2.13 13.11 5.53
CA GLU A 214 -1.54 12.23 4.51
C GLU A 214 -0.08 11.90 4.84
N GLY A 215 0.35 10.66 4.57
CA GLY A 215 1.69 10.15 4.88
C GLY A 215 1.67 8.90 5.78
N ILE A 216 2.81 8.60 6.41
CA ILE A 216 2.98 7.44 7.30
C ILE A 216 2.21 7.69 8.60
N GLN A 217 1.27 6.81 8.92
CA GLN A 217 0.47 6.85 10.14
C GLN A 217 1.20 6.16 11.30
N ALA A 218 0.76 6.42 12.54
CA ALA A 218 1.36 5.85 13.75
C ALA A 218 1.31 4.31 13.84
N ASP A 219 0.38 3.68 13.12
CA ASP A 219 0.26 2.21 12.97
C ASP A 219 1.03 1.67 11.76
N LEU A 220 1.82 2.51 11.09
CA LEU A 220 2.59 2.20 9.88
C LEU A 220 1.73 1.88 8.65
N SER A 221 0.44 2.24 8.68
CA SER A 221 -0.34 2.42 7.45
C SER A 221 0.07 3.72 6.74
N PHE A 222 -0.34 3.88 5.48
CA PHE A 222 -0.04 5.06 4.67
C PHE A 222 -1.32 5.64 4.08
N HIS A 223 -1.51 6.95 4.24
CA HIS A 223 -2.69 7.67 3.76
C HIS A 223 -2.35 8.62 2.62
N GLN A 224 -3.18 8.65 1.57
CA GLN A 224 -3.09 9.63 0.47
C GLN A 224 -4.47 9.86 -0.15
N HIS A 225 -4.71 11.09 -0.61
CA HIS A 225 -6.01 11.63 -1.01
C HIS A 225 -7.00 11.68 0.15
N GLY A 226 -6.53 12.33 1.23
CA GLY A 226 -7.17 12.33 2.52
C GLY A 226 -6.91 11.04 3.31
N ARG A 227 -7.87 10.65 4.15
CA ARG A 227 -7.75 9.50 5.06
C ARG A 227 -8.10 8.19 4.34
N GLN A 228 -7.39 7.87 3.28
CA GLN A 228 -7.59 6.65 2.48
C GLN A 228 -6.37 5.75 2.60
N LEU A 229 -6.58 4.47 2.94
CA LEU A 229 -5.51 3.47 2.99
C LEU A 229 -4.90 3.24 1.60
N TYR A 230 -3.59 3.47 1.47
CA TYR A 230 -2.89 3.50 0.18
C TYR A 230 -1.46 2.94 0.23
N ASN A 231 -1.16 2.04 1.18
CA ASN A 231 0.16 1.41 1.33
C ASN A 231 0.71 0.78 0.05
N GLY A 232 -0.15 0.15 -0.75
CA GLY A 232 0.22 -0.58 -1.96
C GLY A 232 0.20 0.25 -3.26
N GLY A 233 -0.18 1.53 -3.18
CA GLY A 233 -0.14 2.46 -4.31
C GLY A 233 0.85 3.61 -4.08
N TYR A 234 0.39 4.84 -3.80
CA TYR A 234 1.25 5.96 -3.38
C TYR A 234 2.25 5.61 -2.27
N GLY A 235 1.89 4.75 -1.30
CA GLY A 235 2.83 4.30 -0.27
C GLY A 235 4.04 3.54 -0.83
N VAL A 236 3.89 2.83 -1.96
CA VAL A 236 4.99 2.16 -2.67
C VAL A 236 5.89 3.18 -3.35
N SER A 237 5.30 4.15 -4.05
CA SER A 237 6.07 5.25 -4.65
C SER A 237 6.89 5.99 -3.58
N PHE A 238 6.27 6.28 -2.44
CA PHE A 238 6.90 7.00 -1.33
C PHE A 238 8.08 6.20 -0.77
N MET A 239 7.84 4.93 -0.45
CA MET A 239 8.88 4.05 0.10
C MET A 239 10.04 3.86 -0.88
N THR A 240 9.76 3.60 -2.16
CA THR A 240 10.80 3.33 -3.16
C THR A 240 11.68 4.54 -3.41
N ASP A 241 11.11 5.73 -3.53
CA ASP A 241 11.89 6.94 -3.71
C ASP A 241 12.61 7.36 -2.42
N ALA A 242 12.02 7.08 -1.23
CA ALA A 242 12.65 7.43 0.05
C ALA A 242 13.87 6.55 0.35
N ALA A 243 13.75 5.24 0.13
CA ALA A 243 14.86 4.31 0.22
C ALA A 243 15.97 4.65 -0.78
N ARG A 244 15.60 5.06 -2.01
CA ARG A 244 16.57 5.45 -3.03
C ARG A 244 17.35 6.67 -2.59
N LEU A 245 16.67 7.71 -2.09
CA LEU A 245 17.31 8.91 -1.58
C LEU A 245 18.24 8.59 -0.41
N ALA A 246 17.81 7.75 0.53
CA ALA A 246 18.63 7.34 1.68
C ALA A 246 19.93 6.66 1.23
N ALA A 247 19.86 5.76 0.24
CA ALA A 247 21.03 5.11 -0.36
C ALA A 247 21.92 6.09 -1.15
N GLN A 248 21.31 7.04 -1.86
CA GLN A 248 22.01 8.03 -2.67
C GLN A 248 22.73 9.10 -1.85
N THR A 249 22.26 9.44 -0.65
CA THR A 249 22.94 10.43 0.21
C THR A 249 23.93 9.80 1.20
N ARG A 250 24.04 8.47 1.24
CA ARG A 250 24.93 7.74 2.14
C ARG A 250 26.38 8.18 1.96
N GLY A 251 27.05 8.44 3.08
CA GLY A 251 28.46 8.80 3.13
C GLY A 251 28.73 10.27 2.76
N THR A 252 27.68 11.08 2.66
CA THR A 252 27.76 12.53 2.47
C THR A 252 27.17 13.28 3.66
N ARG A 253 27.47 14.56 3.81
CA ARG A 253 26.77 15.43 4.81
C ARG A 253 25.25 15.52 4.60
N PHE A 254 24.75 15.15 3.42
CA PHE A 254 23.34 15.13 3.09
C PHE A 254 22.62 13.85 3.52
N ALA A 255 23.31 12.90 4.16
CA ALA A 255 22.71 11.67 4.64
C ALA A 255 21.42 11.93 5.45
N LEU A 256 20.45 11.04 5.28
CA LEU A 256 19.26 11.04 6.14
C LEU A 256 19.65 10.65 7.56
N LYS A 257 18.89 11.16 8.52
CA LYS A 257 19.09 10.87 9.93
C LYS A 257 18.82 9.38 10.23
N PRO A 258 19.56 8.76 11.16
CA PRO A 258 19.37 7.35 11.51
C PRO A 258 17.93 7.01 11.91
N GLU A 259 17.25 7.89 12.65
CA GLU A 259 15.86 7.72 13.05
C GLU A 259 14.88 7.73 11.87
N THR A 260 15.18 8.49 10.80
CA THR A 260 14.39 8.48 9.56
C THR A 260 14.58 7.16 8.83
N VAL A 261 15.82 6.65 8.72
CA VAL A 261 16.11 5.34 8.12
C VAL A 261 15.45 4.20 8.91
N GLU A 262 15.43 4.30 10.24
CA GLU A 262 14.73 3.33 11.10
C GLU A 262 13.22 3.39 10.89
N LEU A 263 12.62 4.58 10.79
CA LEU A 263 11.19 4.71 10.50
C LEU A 263 10.84 4.11 9.14
N LEU A 264 11.64 4.35 8.11
CA LEU A 264 11.49 3.74 6.79
C LEU A 264 11.61 2.22 6.83
N THR A 265 12.56 1.69 7.60
CA THR A 265 12.74 0.25 7.82
C THR A 265 11.51 -0.37 8.48
N ARG A 266 10.97 0.27 9.52
CA ARG A 266 9.72 -0.15 10.17
C ARG A 266 8.52 -0.02 9.25
N PHE A 267 8.37 1.08 8.53
CA PHE A 267 7.27 1.26 7.59
C PHE A 267 7.21 0.13 6.54
N LEU A 268 8.37 -0.33 6.06
CA LEU A 268 8.46 -1.45 5.13
C LEU A 268 8.23 -2.81 5.81
N LEU A 269 8.98 -3.15 6.86
CA LEU A 269 8.95 -4.49 7.48
C LEU A 269 7.73 -4.74 8.39
N ASP A 270 7.28 -3.69 9.06
CA ASP A 270 6.19 -3.75 10.05
C ASP A 270 4.87 -3.19 9.51
N GLY A 271 4.91 -2.31 8.51
CA GLY A 271 3.73 -1.80 7.81
C GLY A 271 3.42 -2.60 6.55
N GLN A 272 4.07 -2.25 5.45
CA GLN A 272 3.75 -2.73 4.10
C GLN A 272 3.84 -4.26 3.97
N GLN A 273 4.86 -4.90 4.56
CA GLN A 273 5.01 -6.35 4.49
C GLN A 273 3.80 -7.12 5.05
N ALA A 274 3.08 -6.56 6.01
CA ALA A 274 1.88 -7.20 6.57
C ALA A 274 0.67 -7.19 5.61
N MET A 275 0.77 -6.52 4.46
CA MET A 275 -0.26 -6.40 3.42
C MET A 275 0.13 -7.15 2.13
N LEU A 276 1.09 -8.07 2.24
CA LEU A 276 1.67 -8.81 1.11
C LEU A 276 1.55 -10.32 1.27
N ARG A 277 1.54 -11.00 0.13
CA ARG A 277 1.89 -12.42 0.00
C ARG A 277 2.85 -12.60 -1.17
N GLY A 278 4.14 -12.67 -0.86
CA GLY A 278 5.19 -12.72 -1.90
C GLY A 278 5.20 -11.45 -2.74
N PRO A 279 5.13 -11.54 -4.08
CA PRO A 279 5.04 -10.36 -4.95
C PRO A 279 3.64 -9.71 -4.93
N ARG A 280 2.64 -10.27 -4.23
CA ARG A 280 1.24 -9.90 -4.43
C ARG A 280 0.75 -9.01 -3.29
N TRP A 281 0.13 -7.90 -3.66
CA TRP A 281 -0.57 -7.02 -2.74
C TRP A 281 -1.91 -7.61 -2.35
N ASP A 282 -2.32 -7.33 -1.12
CA ASP A 282 -3.73 -7.25 -0.80
C ASP A 282 -4.41 -6.24 -1.73
N PHE A 283 -5.40 -6.69 -2.50
CA PHE A 283 -6.07 -5.86 -3.50
C PHE A 283 -6.82 -4.66 -2.88
N THR A 284 -7.07 -4.70 -1.57
CA THR A 284 -7.76 -3.65 -0.85
C THR A 284 -6.84 -2.48 -0.47
N VAL A 285 -5.51 -2.59 -0.60
CA VAL A 285 -4.57 -1.54 -0.13
C VAL A 285 -3.90 -0.74 -1.26
N ILE A 286 -4.27 -1.02 -2.51
CA ILE A 286 -3.68 -0.42 -3.72
C ILE A 286 -4.54 0.72 -4.30
N GLY A 287 -5.66 1.07 -3.66
CA GLY A 287 -6.56 2.13 -4.10
C GLY A 287 -7.12 1.91 -5.51
N ARG A 288 -7.21 2.99 -6.32
CA ARG A 288 -7.72 2.87 -7.70
C ARG A 288 -6.85 2.03 -8.63
N GLU A 289 -5.61 1.75 -8.22
CA GLU A 289 -4.67 0.98 -9.03
C GLU A 289 -5.07 -0.49 -9.17
N ILE A 290 -6.08 -0.97 -8.44
CA ILE A 290 -6.74 -2.26 -8.69
C ILE A 290 -7.23 -2.40 -10.13
N ALA A 291 -7.53 -1.28 -10.81
CA ALA A 291 -7.93 -1.26 -12.20
C ALA A 291 -6.77 -1.35 -13.21
N ARG A 292 -5.52 -1.28 -12.76
CA ARG A 292 -4.33 -1.35 -13.62
C ARG A 292 -3.87 -2.80 -13.79
N GLU A 293 -3.57 -3.17 -15.03
CA GLU A 293 -3.02 -4.48 -15.36
C GLU A 293 -1.62 -4.66 -14.71
N ASN A 294 -1.34 -5.87 -14.21
CA ASN A 294 -0.03 -6.28 -13.68
C ASN A 294 0.53 -5.46 -12.50
N ARG A 295 -0.31 -4.91 -11.62
CA ARG A 295 0.18 -4.30 -10.37
C ARG A 295 0.66 -5.37 -9.38
N ASP A 296 1.86 -5.18 -8.85
CA ASP A 296 2.46 -6.06 -7.84
C ASP A 296 3.44 -5.31 -6.91
N ALA A 297 4.01 -6.03 -5.94
CA ALA A 297 4.87 -5.51 -4.88
C ALA A 297 6.37 -5.60 -5.20
N SER A 298 6.74 -6.02 -6.41
CA SER A 298 8.14 -6.15 -6.82
C SER A 298 8.99 -4.87 -6.64
N PRO A 299 8.46 -3.62 -6.77
CA PRO A 299 9.25 -2.43 -6.53
C PRO A 299 9.81 -2.34 -5.09
N LEU A 300 9.15 -2.96 -4.11
CA LEU A 300 9.62 -2.98 -2.72
C LEU A 300 10.91 -3.78 -2.54
N ALA A 301 11.24 -4.71 -3.44
CA ALA A 301 12.51 -5.43 -3.38
C ALA A 301 13.70 -4.48 -3.49
N GLY A 302 13.64 -3.52 -4.42
CA GLY A 302 14.67 -2.50 -4.58
C GLY A 302 14.76 -1.57 -3.37
N ALA A 303 13.62 -1.17 -2.81
CA ALA A 303 13.59 -0.34 -1.58
C ALA A 303 14.23 -1.08 -0.39
N ALA A 304 13.89 -2.36 -0.22
CA ALA A 304 14.43 -3.19 0.85
C ALA A 304 15.95 -3.37 0.72
N GLU A 305 16.47 -3.63 -0.48
CA GLU A 305 17.92 -3.72 -0.71
C GLU A 305 18.65 -2.41 -0.47
N GLN A 306 18.07 -1.29 -0.91
CA GLN A 306 18.64 0.04 -0.68
C GLN A 306 18.78 0.32 0.81
N LEU A 307 17.73 0.09 1.60
CA LEU A 307 17.78 0.21 3.06
C LEU A 307 18.78 -0.79 3.69
N ALA A 308 18.78 -2.06 3.26
CA ALA A 308 19.69 -3.07 3.79
C ALA A 308 21.16 -2.71 3.53
N SER A 309 21.44 -2.00 2.43
CA SER A 309 22.79 -1.52 2.10
C SER A 309 23.28 -0.40 3.03
N LEU A 310 22.38 0.25 3.78
CA LEU A 310 22.73 1.24 4.80
C LEU A 310 23.23 0.59 6.11
N GLY A 311 23.08 -0.73 6.24
CA GLY A 311 23.39 -1.47 7.46
C GLY A 311 22.20 -1.54 8.42
N GLY A 312 22.47 -1.65 9.72
CA GLY A 312 21.44 -1.78 10.76
C GLY A 312 21.12 -3.23 11.13
N SER A 313 20.51 -3.41 12.31
CA SER A 313 20.24 -4.73 12.90
C SER A 313 19.24 -5.57 12.10
N ARG A 314 18.40 -4.93 11.27
CA ARG A 314 17.33 -5.58 10.49
C ARG A 314 17.67 -5.78 9.01
N ALA A 315 18.93 -5.62 8.62
CA ALA A 315 19.34 -5.71 7.21
C ALA A 315 19.01 -7.07 6.55
N GLU A 316 19.08 -8.18 7.29
CA GLU A 316 18.71 -9.49 6.74
C GLU A 316 17.19 -9.67 6.60
N GLU A 317 16.38 -9.08 7.50
CA GLU A 317 14.92 -9.07 7.32
C GLU A 317 14.54 -8.35 6.02
N LEU A 318 15.20 -7.22 5.72
CA LEU A 318 15.01 -6.47 4.48
C LEU A 318 15.42 -7.30 3.25
N ARG A 319 16.59 -7.95 3.28
CA ARG A 319 17.03 -8.82 2.16
C ARG A 319 16.10 -10.01 1.96
N SER A 320 15.61 -10.59 3.04
CA SER A 320 14.65 -11.69 3.00
C SER A 320 13.30 -11.25 2.45
N LEU A 321 12.81 -10.05 2.80
CA LEU A 321 11.65 -9.44 2.14
C LEU A 321 11.89 -9.26 0.64
N ALA A 322 13.05 -8.72 0.23
CA ALA A 322 13.38 -8.51 -1.17
C ALA A 322 13.37 -9.81 -2.00
N ARG A 323 13.95 -10.89 -1.46
CA ARG A 323 13.93 -12.20 -2.13
C ARG A 323 12.51 -12.74 -2.25
N ARG A 324 11.69 -12.66 -1.20
CA ARG A 324 10.28 -13.10 -1.24
C ARG A 324 9.44 -12.32 -2.23
N THR A 325 9.62 -11.00 -2.34
CA THR A 325 8.85 -10.16 -3.28
C THR A 325 9.29 -10.33 -4.73
N ARG A 326 10.47 -10.89 -4.98
CA ARG A 326 10.91 -11.32 -6.33
C ARG A 326 10.51 -12.75 -6.68
N GLY A 327 10.12 -13.55 -5.69
CA GLY A 327 9.88 -14.98 -5.88
C GLY A 327 11.14 -15.85 -5.75
N ASP A 328 12.24 -15.29 -5.26
CA ASP A 328 13.52 -15.99 -5.06
C ASP A 328 13.54 -16.82 -3.75
N GLU A 329 12.53 -16.68 -2.90
CA GLU A 329 12.42 -17.36 -1.60
C GLU A 329 10.97 -17.87 -1.38
N PRO A 330 10.78 -19.03 -0.73
CA PRO A 330 9.45 -19.55 -0.41
C PRO A 330 8.61 -18.58 0.41
N LEU A 331 7.31 -18.51 0.10
CA LEU A 331 6.37 -17.64 0.81
C LEU A 331 6.19 -18.02 2.29
N THR A 332 6.57 -19.24 2.67
CA THR A 332 6.52 -19.75 4.06
C THR A 332 7.46 -19.04 5.01
N GLY A 333 8.46 -18.31 4.51
CA GLY A 333 9.40 -17.52 5.31
C GLY A 333 8.85 -16.16 5.77
N ALA A 334 7.63 -15.78 5.38
CA ALA A 334 7.04 -14.50 5.79
C ALA A 334 6.79 -14.43 7.31
N PRO A 335 7.03 -13.27 7.97
CA PRO A 335 6.74 -13.13 9.39
C PRO A 335 5.28 -13.42 9.72
N THR A 336 5.09 -14.26 10.74
CA THR A 336 3.76 -14.67 11.21
C THR A 336 3.23 -13.68 12.23
N GLY A 337 1.96 -13.30 12.11
CA GLY A 337 1.28 -12.51 13.13
C GLY A 337 -0.09 -11.98 12.71
N PHE A 338 -0.81 -11.43 13.68
CA PHE A 338 -2.03 -10.65 13.50
C PHE A 338 -1.73 -9.18 13.77
N ARG A 339 -2.08 -8.28 12.85
CA ARG A 339 -1.84 -6.84 12.96
C ARG A 339 -3.13 -6.05 12.81
N VAL A 340 -3.28 -5.05 13.67
CA VAL A 340 -4.35 -4.06 13.63
C VAL A 340 -3.79 -2.73 13.18
N PHE A 341 -4.31 -2.18 12.09
CA PHE A 341 -4.02 -0.85 11.60
C PHE A 341 -5.17 0.08 12.00
N TRP A 342 -5.15 0.51 13.27
CA TRP A 342 -6.24 1.26 13.91
C TRP A 342 -6.48 2.65 13.30
N ARG A 343 -5.51 3.21 12.58
CA ARG A 343 -5.68 4.46 11.82
C ARG A 343 -6.35 4.24 10.47
N SER A 344 -6.48 2.99 10.03
CA SER A 344 -6.86 2.65 8.65
C SER A 344 -8.06 1.71 8.52
N ASP A 345 -8.74 1.39 9.62
CA ASP A 345 -9.85 0.43 9.64
C ASP A 345 -9.49 -0.89 8.91
N PHE A 346 -8.27 -1.39 9.13
CA PHE A 346 -7.73 -2.55 8.44
C PHE A 346 -7.07 -3.52 9.43
N VAL A 347 -7.25 -4.82 9.21
CA VAL A 347 -6.52 -5.86 9.94
C VAL A 347 -5.94 -6.88 8.97
N SER A 348 -4.85 -7.51 9.36
CA SER A 348 -4.26 -8.61 8.59
C SER A 348 -3.77 -9.72 9.52
N GLN A 349 -3.81 -10.94 9.01
CA GLN A 349 -3.19 -12.11 9.60
C GLN A 349 -2.29 -12.75 8.55
N THR A 350 -1.00 -12.82 8.86
CA THR A 350 -0.04 -13.57 8.07
C THR A 350 0.35 -14.83 8.82
N ARG A 351 0.37 -15.94 8.08
CA ARG A 351 0.86 -17.26 8.48
C ARG A 351 1.84 -17.75 7.42
N PRO A 352 2.63 -18.81 7.70
CA PRO A 352 3.51 -19.37 6.69
C PRO A 352 2.75 -19.80 5.42
N THR A 353 1.51 -20.27 5.56
CA THR A 353 0.72 -20.84 4.46
C THR A 353 -0.31 -19.89 3.85
N PHE A 354 -0.59 -18.73 4.47
CA PHE A 354 -1.59 -17.79 3.96
C PHE A 354 -1.43 -16.36 4.51
N HIS A 355 -2.06 -15.42 3.81
CA HIS A 355 -2.39 -14.08 4.26
C HIS A 355 -3.92 -13.93 4.21
N PHE A 356 -4.51 -13.42 5.29
CA PHE A 356 -5.93 -13.06 5.34
C PHE A 356 -6.09 -11.65 5.89
N SER A 357 -6.94 -10.81 5.29
CA SER A 357 -7.19 -9.46 5.78
C SER A 357 -8.66 -9.08 5.73
N VAL A 358 -8.97 -7.97 6.39
CA VAL A 358 -10.27 -7.30 6.29
C VAL A 358 -10.04 -5.80 6.13
N ARG A 359 -10.56 -5.22 5.04
CA ARG A 359 -10.69 -3.77 4.87
C ARG A 359 -12.10 -3.34 5.27
N MET A 360 -12.16 -2.46 6.26
CA MET A 360 -13.39 -1.84 6.75
C MET A 360 -13.37 -0.35 6.42
N THR A 361 -14.43 0.36 6.78
CA THR A 361 -14.49 1.82 6.74
C THR A 361 -15.40 2.31 7.85
N SER A 362 -15.08 3.47 8.40
CA SER A 362 -15.86 4.22 9.38
C SER A 362 -15.93 5.69 8.98
N THR A 363 -16.63 6.52 9.78
CA THR A 363 -16.63 7.98 9.63
C THR A 363 -15.24 8.62 9.70
N ARG A 364 -14.20 7.87 10.10
CA ARG A 364 -12.81 8.36 10.16
C ARG A 364 -12.06 8.17 8.84
N MET A 365 -12.53 7.28 7.98
CA MET A 365 -11.81 6.82 6.79
C MET A 365 -12.59 7.14 5.52
N ASN A 366 -11.86 7.47 4.47
CA ASN A 366 -12.37 7.51 3.11
C ASN A 366 -12.46 6.09 2.56
N GLY A 367 -13.48 5.84 1.74
CA GLY A 367 -13.61 4.57 1.02
C GLY A 367 -12.61 4.44 -0.13
N SER A 368 -12.90 3.52 -1.05
CA SER A 368 -12.09 3.39 -2.26
C SER A 368 -12.42 4.50 -3.24
N GLU A 369 -11.39 5.21 -3.70
CA GLU A 369 -11.54 6.22 -4.75
C GLU A 369 -11.73 5.61 -6.14
N SER A 370 -12.43 6.35 -7.00
CA SER A 370 -12.33 6.26 -8.45
C SER A 370 -11.76 7.58 -8.97
N GLY A 371 -10.96 7.56 -10.02
CA GLY A 371 -10.34 8.80 -10.51
C GLY A 371 -9.57 8.56 -11.79
N ASN A 372 -9.52 9.56 -12.68
CA ASN A 372 -8.88 9.43 -13.99
C ASN A 372 -9.39 8.22 -14.81
N GLY A 373 -10.67 7.88 -14.67
CA GLY A 373 -11.29 6.72 -15.31
C GLY A 373 -10.86 5.36 -14.75
N GLU A 374 -10.12 5.33 -13.64
CA GLU A 374 -9.69 4.12 -12.95
C GLU A 374 -10.66 3.76 -11.81
N ASN A 375 -10.86 2.46 -11.60
CA ASN A 375 -11.64 1.87 -10.51
C ASN A 375 -13.10 2.35 -10.44
N GLU A 376 -13.75 2.49 -11.60
CA GLU A 376 -15.13 3.00 -11.68
C GLU A 376 -16.17 2.05 -11.05
N LEU A 377 -15.80 0.79 -10.76
CA LEU A 377 -16.68 -0.22 -10.16
C LEU A 377 -16.34 -0.56 -8.68
N GLY A 378 -15.28 0.03 -8.11
CA GLY A 378 -14.71 -0.33 -6.80
C GLY A 378 -15.49 0.11 -5.55
N ASN A 379 -16.78 0.35 -5.65
CA ASN A 379 -17.58 1.04 -4.63
C ASN A 379 -17.66 0.30 -3.27
N TYR A 380 -17.62 -1.03 -3.25
CA TYR A 380 -17.79 -1.82 -2.01
C TYR A 380 -16.48 -2.27 -1.34
N LEU A 381 -15.32 -1.84 -1.84
CA LEU A 381 -14.02 -2.31 -1.34
C LEU A 381 -13.74 -1.96 0.14
N GLY A 382 -14.47 -1.00 0.73
CA GLY A 382 -14.39 -0.64 2.14
C GLY A 382 -15.43 -1.33 3.05
N ASP A 383 -16.37 -2.08 2.48
CA ASP A 383 -17.58 -2.53 3.18
C ASP A 383 -17.39 -3.91 3.84
N GLY A 384 -16.22 -4.12 4.43
CA GLY A 384 -15.80 -5.38 5.04
C GLY A 384 -15.22 -6.37 4.02
N ALA A 385 -14.50 -5.86 3.01
CA ALA A 385 -13.87 -6.69 2.00
C ALA A 385 -12.78 -7.56 2.62
N THR A 386 -12.73 -8.84 2.25
CA THR A 386 -11.75 -9.81 2.74
C THR A 386 -10.80 -10.24 1.63
N THR A 387 -9.51 -10.37 1.94
CA THR A 387 -8.53 -10.92 0.98
C THR A 387 -7.94 -12.19 1.55
N LEU A 388 -7.99 -13.31 0.82
CA LEU A 388 -7.32 -14.57 1.17
C LEU A 388 -6.31 -14.99 0.11
N MET A 389 -5.03 -14.93 0.45
CA MET A 389 -3.93 -15.34 -0.45
C MET A 389 -3.13 -16.49 0.17
N ARG A 390 -3.09 -17.65 -0.49
CA ARG A 390 -2.22 -18.78 -0.11
C ARG A 390 -1.00 -18.83 -1.02
N ALA A 391 -1.25 -19.01 -2.32
CA ALA A 391 -0.27 -18.99 -3.39
C ALA A 391 0.17 -17.55 -3.74
N GLY A 392 -0.66 -16.56 -3.41
CA GLY A 392 -0.42 -15.14 -3.65
C GLY A 392 -1.24 -14.61 -4.83
N ASP A 393 -1.45 -15.42 -5.85
CA ASP A 393 -2.01 -15.03 -7.14
C ASP A 393 -3.49 -15.38 -7.31
N GLU A 394 -4.20 -15.67 -6.22
CA GLU A 394 -5.65 -15.93 -6.20
C GLU A 394 -6.49 -14.82 -6.86
N TYR A 395 -6.04 -13.57 -6.74
CA TYR A 395 -6.72 -12.39 -7.31
C TYR A 395 -5.93 -11.70 -8.43
N HIS A 396 -4.72 -12.17 -8.75
CA HIS A 396 -3.87 -11.47 -9.70
C HIS A 396 -4.48 -11.52 -11.10
N GLY A 397 -4.90 -10.36 -11.61
CA GLY A 397 -5.49 -10.20 -12.94
C GLY A 397 -6.95 -10.66 -13.07
N VAL A 398 -7.63 -11.02 -11.98
CA VAL A 398 -9.03 -11.49 -12.03
C VAL A 398 -10.06 -10.35 -12.12
N PHE A 399 -9.68 -9.12 -11.73
CA PHE A 399 -10.61 -7.99 -11.54
C PHE A 399 -11.49 -7.63 -12.75
N PRO A 400 -11.03 -7.75 -14.02
CA PRO A 400 -11.89 -7.57 -15.19
C PRO A 400 -13.05 -8.58 -15.29
N LEU A 401 -12.95 -9.71 -14.59
CA LEU A 401 -13.91 -10.80 -14.60
C LEU A 401 -14.85 -10.81 -13.38
N TRP A 402 -14.62 -9.89 -12.43
CA TRP A 402 -15.42 -9.81 -11.21
C TRP A 402 -16.83 -9.30 -11.47
N ASP A 403 -17.79 -9.91 -10.78
CA ASP A 403 -18.99 -9.20 -10.36
C ASP A 403 -18.62 -8.31 -9.16
N TRP A 404 -18.54 -7.00 -9.39
CA TRP A 404 -18.16 -6.00 -8.39
C TRP A 404 -19.20 -5.82 -7.27
N ARG A 405 -20.36 -6.48 -7.34
CA ARG A 405 -21.31 -6.61 -6.21
C ARG A 405 -21.06 -7.85 -5.37
N ARG A 406 -20.13 -8.71 -5.76
CA ARG A 406 -19.70 -9.91 -5.04
C ARG A 406 -18.24 -9.81 -4.59
N ILE A 407 -17.82 -8.62 -4.15
CA ILE A 407 -16.49 -8.47 -3.55
C ILE A 407 -16.43 -9.40 -2.32
N PRO A 408 -15.37 -10.22 -2.15
CA PRO A 408 -15.27 -11.15 -1.03
C PRO A 408 -15.46 -10.43 0.31
N GLY A 409 -16.22 -11.01 1.23
CA GLY A 409 -16.50 -10.46 2.57
C GLY A 409 -17.64 -9.45 2.66
N VAL A 410 -18.02 -8.81 1.55
CA VAL A 410 -19.01 -7.71 1.51
C VAL A 410 -20.43 -8.21 1.74
N THR A 411 -21.22 -7.40 2.46
CA THR A 411 -22.68 -7.52 2.57
C THR A 411 -23.33 -6.33 1.86
N ASN A 412 -24.23 -6.56 0.90
CA ASN A 412 -24.88 -5.50 0.13
C ASN A 412 -26.25 -5.95 -0.41
N ALA A 413 -27.00 -4.98 -0.93
CA ALA A 413 -28.16 -5.24 -1.79
C ALA A 413 -27.68 -5.62 -3.19
N TYR A 414 -28.05 -6.81 -3.67
CA TYR A 414 -27.66 -7.33 -4.96
C TYR A 414 -28.61 -6.86 -6.07
N ARG A 415 -28.35 -5.67 -6.61
CA ARG A 415 -29.10 -5.09 -7.75
C ARG A 415 -28.20 -4.95 -8.97
N PRO A 416 -28.05 -6.00 -9.81
CA PRO A 416 -27.19 -5.95 -10.99
C PRO A 416 -27.71 -4.98 -12.07
N ASP A 417 -28.99 -4.63 -12.03
CA ASP A 417 -29.69 -3.71 -12.91
C ASP A 417 -29.46 -2.22 -12.58
N VAL A 418 -29.03 -1.90 -11.36
CA VAL A 418 -28.77 -0.53 -10.90
C VAL A 418 -27.28 -0.22 -11.00
N PRO A 419 -26.82 0.82 -11.73
CA PRO A 419 -25.40 1.18 -11.80
C PRO A 419 -24.73 1.36 -10.42
N LEU A 420 -23.46 0.99 -10.29
CA LEU A 420 -22.72 1.24 -9.05
C LEU A 420 -22.47 2.74 -8.87
N PRO A 421 -22.56 3.28 -7.64
CA PRO A 421 -22.14 4.64 -7.37
C PRO A 421 -20.69 4.88 -7.78
N PHE A 422 -20.45 6.03 -8.40
CA PHE A 422 -19.13 6.49 -8.79
C PHE A 422 -18.66 7.57 -7.80
N HIS A 423 -17.43 7.43 -7.30
CA HIS A 423 -16.86 8.32 -6.28
C HIS A 423 -15.59 8.98 -6.80
N ASP A 424 -15.73 10.09 -7.54
CA ASP A 424 -14.60 10.86 -8.08
C ASP A 424 -13.70 11.36 -6.94
N TRP A 425 -12.46 10.89 -6.89
CA TRP A 425 -11.52 11.10 -5.80
C TRP A 425 -12.17 10.91 -4.44
N ASN A 426 -12.90 9.79 -4.26
CA ASN A 426 -13.63 9.43 -3.05
C ASN A 426 -14.73 10.43 -2.59
N ALA A 427 -15.07 11.43 -3.41
CA ALA A 427 -16.16 12.36 -3.12
C ALA A 427 -17.50 11.64 -2.98
N GLY A 428 -18.24 12.00 -1.93
CA GLY A 428 -19.54 11.38 -1.62
C GLY A 428 -19.46 9.97 -1.02
N PHE A 429 -18.25 9.43 -0.79
CA PHE A 429 -18.12 8.22 0.01
C PHE A 429 -18.30 8.58 1.48
N ALA A 430 -19.43 8.20 2.08
CA ALA A 430 -19.69 8.37 3.50
C ALA A 430 -20.04 7.01 4.13
N ALA A 431 -19.38 6.67 5.23
CA ALA A 431 -19.82 5.61 6.12
C ALA A 431 -20.70 6.20 7.23
N GLY A 432 -21.84 5.57 7.52
CA GLY A 432 -22.79 6.05 8.53
C GLY A 432 -22.40 5.73 9.97
N SER A 433 -21.36 4.91 10.20
CA SER A 433 -20.95 4.47 11.54
C SER A 433 -19.50 4.78 11.87
N ASP A 434 -19.23 5.07 13.13
CA ASP A 434 -17.90 5.17 13.70
C ASP A 434 -17.39 3.85 14.30
N PHE A 435 -18.20 2.78 14.36
CA PHE A 435 -17.78 1.52 14.95
C PHE A 435 -17.03 0.67 13.93
N ALA A 436 -15.70 0.75 13.91
CA ALA A 436 -14.83 -0.13 13.14
C ALA A 436 -13.46 -0.29 13.82
N GLY A 437 -12.89 -1.48 13.83
CA GLY A 437 -11.55 -1.69 14.41
C GLY A 437 -11.20 -3.16 14.62
N GLY A 438 -10.08 -3.40 15.32
CA GLY A 438 -9.63 -4.75 15.67
C GLY A 438 -8.97 -4.81 17.05
N ALA A 439 -8.76 -6.03 17.55
CA ALA A 439 -7.96 -6.32 18.75
C ALA A 439 -7.27 -7.68 18.59
N GLY A 440 -6.10 -7.86 19.19
CA GLY A 440 -5.39 -9.14 19.14
C GLY A 440 -4.07 -9.10 19.89
N ASP A 441 -3.51 -10.26 20.16
CA ASP A 441 -2.28 -10.46 20.94
C ASP A 441 -1.02 -10.60 20.06
N GLY A 442 -1.14 -10.22 18.78
CA GLY A 442 -0.10 -10.42 17.77
C GLY A 442 -0.07 -11.82 17.15
N ARG A 443 -0.72 -12.82 17.76
CA ARG A 443 -0.89 -14.17 17.19
C ARG A 443 -2.27 -14.27 16.54
N ASP A 444 -3.31 -14.12 17.33
CA ASP A 444 -4.72 -14.21 16.94
C ASP A 444 -5.42 -12.89 17.26
N GLY A 445 -6.61 -12.70 16.71
CA GLY A 445 -7.34 -11.45 16.90
C GLY A 445 -8.76 -11.48 16.36
N LEU A 446 -9.42 -10.34 16.49
CA LEU A 446 -10.74 -10.10 15.92
C LEU A 446 -10.80 -8.72 15.28
N ALA A 447 -11.72 -8.57 14.34
CA ALA A 447 -12.12 -7.30 13.75
C ALA A 447 -13.65 -7.19 13.72
N ALA A 448 -14.16 -5.97 13.72
CA ALA A 448 -15.58 -5.72 13.59
C ALA A 448 -15.87 -4.36 12.97
N MET A 449 -17.00 -4.28 12.27
CA MET A 449 -17.57 -3.01 11.82
C MET A 449 -19.09 -3.00 12.00
N THR A 450 -19.66 -1.81 12.09
CA THR A 450 -21.07 -1.57 11.81
C THR A 450 -21.15 -0.99 10.40
N LEU A 451 -21.63 -1.80 9.46
CA LEU A 451 -21.94 -1.35 8.11
C LEU A 451 -23.20 -0.49 8.17
N ASP A 452 -23.10 0.70 7.61
CA ASP A 452 -24.20 1.63 7.37
C ASP A 452 -23.86 2.42 6.10
N ARG A 453 -24.22 1.85 4.95
CA ARG A 453 -23.89 2.40 3.63
C ARG A 453 -24.92 1.97 2.60
N LEU A 454 -25.27 2.90 1.71
CA LEU A 454 -26.12 2.65 0.54
C LEU A 454 -27.43 1.93 0.90
N GLY A 455 -28.03 2.35 2.02
CA GLY A 455 -29.26 1.79 2.55
C GLY A 455 -29.14 0.37 3.07
N VAL A 456 -27.93 -0.13 3.37
CA VAL A 456 -27.70 -1.43 4.00
C VAL A 456 -27.06 -1.24 5.37
N HIS A 457 -27.64 -1.90 6.38
CA HIS A 457 -27.11 -1.94 7.74
C HIS A 457 -26.75 -3.37 8.14
N ALA A 458 -25.60 -3.56 8.78
CA ALA A 458 -25.19 -4.86 9.33
C ALA A 458 -24.11 -4.74 10.43
N ALA A 459 -24.23 -5.55 11.49
CA ALA A 459 -23.16 -5.80 12.45
C ALA A 459 -22.26 -6.93 11.93
N LYS A 460 -21.07 -6.61 11.43
CA LYS A 460 -20.11 -7.57 10.85
C LYS A 460 -18.92 -7.78 11.78
N ALA A 461 -18.47 -9.03 11.94
CA ALA A 461 -17.30 -9.38 12.75
C ALA A 461 -16.53 -10.58 12.17
N TRP A 462 -15.21 -10.57 12.36
CA TRP A 462 -14.27 -11.59 11.91
C TRP A 462 -13.37 -12.02 13.07
N PHE A 463 -13.27 -13.31 13.31
CA PHE A 463 -12.57 -13.91 14.44
C PHE A 463 -11.48 -14.83 13.92
N PHE A 464 -10.23 -14.45 14.13
CA PHE A 464 -9.05 -15.08 13.55
C PHE A 464 -8.45 -16.02 14.60
N GLN A 465 -8.48 -17.33 14.33
CA GLN A 465 -8.03 -18.35 15.27
C GLN A 465 -7.17 -19.39 14.56
N GLY A 466 -5.85 -19.21 14.62
CA GLY A 466 -4.89 -20.10 13.97
C GLY A 466 -5.01 -20.07 12.44
N HIS A 467 -5.69 -21.07 11.90
CA HIS A 467 -5.94 -21.31 10.46
C HIS A 467 -7.43 -21.26 10.10
N THR A 468 -8.27 -20.83 11.05
CA THR A 468 -9.71 -20.63 10.84
C THR A 468 -10.06 -19.17 11.03
N VAL A 469 -10.86 -18.63 10.13
CA VAL A 469 -11.54 -17.34 10.32
C VAL A 469 -13.03 -17.58 10.43
N VAL A 470 -13.64 -17.21 11.55
CA VAL A 470 -15.10 -17.24 11.71
C VAL A 470 -15.65 -15.86 11.40
N CYS A 471 -16.65 -15.79 10.53
CA CYS A 471 -17.27 -14.56 10.05
C CYS A 471 -18.73 -14.52 10.47
N LEU A 472 -19.08 -13.51 11.25
CA LEU A 472 -20.42 -13.33 11.80
C LEU A 472 -21.06 -12.03 11.28
N GLY A 473 -22.35 -12.12 11.01
CA GLY A 473 -23.20 -11.00 10.60
C GLY A 473 -24.52 -11.04 11.35
N ALA A 474 -24.98 -9.89 11.85
CA ALA A 474 -26.26 -9.79 12.55
C ALA A 474 -26.96 -8.45 12.26
N GLY A 475 -28.28 -8.41 12.46
CA GLY A 475 -29.08 -7.20 12.25
C GLY A 475 -29.10 -6.73 10.79
N ILE A 476 -28.90 -7.65 9.84
CA ILE A 476 -28.69 -7.34 8.42
C ILE A 476 -30.02 -6.91 7.80
N ARG A 477 -30.08 -5.67 7.33
CA ARG A 477 -31.31 -5.08 6.78
C ARG A 477 -31.00 -4.09 5.67
N ALA A 478 -31.98 -3.88 4.80
CA ALA A 478 -31.96 -2.83 3.79
C ALA A 478 -33.07 -1.80 4.09
N GLU A 479 -32.85 -0.54 3.71
CA GLU A 479 -33.88 0.51 3.69
C GLU A 479 -35.05 0.14 2.80
N ASP A 480 -34.77 -0.48 1.65
CA ASP A 480 -35.75 -1.12 0.80
C ASP A 480 -35.92 -2.59 1.24
N PRO A 481 -37.03 -2.96 1.90
CA PRO A 481 -37.22 -4.31 2.42
C PRO A 481 -37.34 -5.38 1.33
N ALA A 482 -37.57 -4.99 0.07
CA ALA A 482 -37.63 -5.90 -1.06
C ALA A 482 -36.24 -6.16 -1.70
N ALA A 483 -35.21 -5.42 -1.30
CA ALA A 483 -33.88 -5.57 -1.85
C ALA A 483 -33.29 -6.95 -1.48
N PRO A 484 -32.81 -7.75 -2.46
CA PRO A 484 -32.17 -9.01 -2.15
C PRO A 484 -30.81 -8.74 -1.49
N LEU A 485 -30.67 -9.14 -0.24
CA LEU A 485 -29.43 -8.98 0.52
C LEU A 485 -28.55 -10.21 0.32
N ILE A 486 -27.26 -9.99 0.06
CA ILE A 486 -26.27 -11.07 -0.02
C ILE A 486 -25.08 -10.83 0.90
N THR A 487 -24.31 -11.88 1.16
CA THR A 487 -22.95 -11.76 1.68
C THR A 487 -22.04 -12.69 0.92
N THR A 488 -20.99 -12.13 0.34
CA THR A 488 -20.04 -12.93 -0.44
C THR A 488 -18.95 -13.45 0.48
N LEU A 489 -18.62 -14.74 0.34
CA LEU A 489 -17.54 -15.39 1.07
C LEU A 489 -16.25 -15.31 0.27
N GLU A 490 -16.31 -15.53 -1.05
CA GLU A 490 -15.15 -15.54 -1.93
C GLU A 490 -15.52 -15.22 -3.38
N GLN A 491 -14.58 -14.61 -4.11
CA GLN A 491 -14.59 -14.46 -5.56
C GLN A 491 -13.15 -14.36 -6.11
N CYS A 492 -12.61 -15.49 -6.59
CA CYS A 492 -11.21 -15.58 -7.03
C CYS A 492 -11.07 -16.50 -8.26
N TRP A 493 -9.85 -16.65 -8.80
CA TRP A 493 -9.60 -17.61 -9.87
C TRP A 493 -10.01 -19.03 -9.45
N ALA A 494 -10.74 -19.73 -10.31
CA ALA A 494 -11.02 -21.16 -10.11
C ALA A 494 -9.73 -21.97 -10.31
N ARG A 495 -9.48 -22.94 -9.43
CA ARG A 495 -8.23 -23.72 -9.38
C ARG A 495 -8.51 -25.10 -8.81
N GLY A 496 -8.19 -26.12 -9.59
CA GLY A 496 -8.50 -27.50 -9.25
C GLY A 496 -10.00 -27.74 -9.12
N ASP A 497 -10.34 -28.87 -8.54
CA ASP A 497 -11.73 -29.28 -8.38
C ASP A 497 -12.41 -28.53 -7.24
N LEU A 498 -13.72 -28.30 -7.42
CA LEU A 498 -14.59 -27.74 -6.42
C LEU A 498 -15.35 -28.87 -5.72
N GLU A 499 -14.94 -29.20 -4.50
CA GLU A 499 -15.66 -30.17 -3.67
C GLU A 499 -16.85 -29.48 -3.01
N ARG A 500 -17.98 -30.18 -2.88
CA ARG A 500 -19.23 -29.60 -2.40
C ARG A 500 -19.93 -30.51 -1.40
N GLY A 501 -20.46 -29.89 -0.36
CA GLY A 501 -21.54 -30.42 0.46
C GLY A 501 -22.75 -29.49 0.43
N ASN A 502 -23.76 -29.77 1.25
CA ASN A 502 -25.00 -28.98 1.26
C ASN A 502 -24.78 -27.53 1.75
N THR A 503 -23.88 -27.34 2.71
CA THR A 503 -23.63 -26.06 3.38
C THR A 503 -22.16 -25.66 3.34
N TRP A 504 -21.34 -26.33 2.53
CA TRP A 504 -19.93 -26.03 2.37
C TRP A 504 -19.41 -26.31 0.98
N VAL A 505 -18.34 -25.62 0.62
CA VAL A 505 -17.49 -25.98 -0.52
C VAL A 505 -16.03 -25.95 -0.12
N ARG A 506 -15.21 -26.77 -0.78
CA ARG A 506 -13.76 -26.71 -0.68
C ARG A 506 -13.18 -26.40 -2.05
N HIS A 507 -12.41 -25.33 -2.11
CA HIS A 507 -11.76 -24.83 -3.32
C HIS A 507 -10.32 -24.47 -2.98
N HIS A 508 -9.38 -24.95 -3.80
CA HIS A 508 -7.95 -24.62 -3.67
C HIS A 508 -7.42 -24.77 -2.23
N GLY A 509 -7.81 -25.85 -1.54
CA GLY A 509 -7.42 -26.18 -0.16
C GLY A 509 -7.97 -25.24 0.93
N VAL A 510 -9.03 -24.49 0.62
CA VAL A 510 -9.80 -23.68 1.56
C VAL A 510 -11.21 -24.22 1.63
N THR A 511 -11.71 -24.47 2.84
CA THR A 511 -13.12 -24.85 3.04
C THR A 511 -13.91 -23.63 3.51
N TYR A 512 -14.99 -23.33 2.80
CA TYR A 512 -15.97 -22.31 3.15
C TYR A 512 -17.25 -23.01 3.63
N GLN A 513 -17.58 -22.87 4.90
CA GLN A 513 -18.70 -23.58 5.54
C GLN A 513 -19.69 -22.59 6.14
N GLN A 514 -20.92 -22.57 5.63
CA GLN A 514 -22.04 -21.87 6.25
C GLN A 514 -22.43 -22.58 7.55
N MET A 515 -22.69 -21.81 8.60
CA MET A 515 -23.05 -22.30 9.94
C MET A 515 -24.36 -21.69 10.47
N GLY A 516 -24.99 -20.80 9.71
CA GLY A 516 -26.24 -20.12 10.08
C GLY A 516 -27.28 -20.15 8.95
N ASP A 517 -28.23 -19.23 9.01
CA ASP A 517 -29.34 -19.13 8.07
C ASP A 517 -28.93 -18.58 6.69
N GLY A 518 -29.87 -18.61 5.74
CA GLY A 518 -29.70 -18.15 4.36
C GLY A 518 -29.43 -19.29 3.38
N ALA A 519 -29.55 -19.00 2.08
CA ALA A 519 -29.25 -19.98 1.05
C ALA A 519 -27.78 -19.85 0.63
N PHE A 520 -26.98 -20.87 0.92
CA PHE A 520 -25.59 -20.93 0.47
C PHE A 520 -25.49 -21.33 -0.99
N ARG A 521 -24.71 -20.56 -1.74
CA ARG A 521 -24.46 -20.72 -3.16
C ARG A 521 -22.97 -20.73 -3.41
N ALA A 522 -22.57 -21.57 -4.35
CA ALA A 522 -21.21 -21.58 -4.86
C ALA A 522 -21.20 -22.01 -6.32
N GLU A 523 -20.36 -21.38 -7.13
CA GLU A 523 -20.19 -21.70 -8.54
C GLU A 523 -18.74 -21.53 -8.99
N THR A 524 -18.41 -22.26 -10.05
CA THR A 524 -17.25 -21.99 -10.89
C THR A 524 -17.82 -21.73 -12.28
N ALA A 525 -17.59 -20.53 -12.80
CA ALA A 525 -18.16 -20.12 -14.08
C ALA A 525 -17.10 -19.41 -14.92
N ARG A 526 -17.08 -19.73 -16.22
CA ARG A 526 -16.27 -19.00 -17.19
C ARG A 526 -16.82 -17.58 -17.32
N ARG A 527 -15.94 -16.60 -17.16
CA ARG A 527 -16.22 -15.17 -17.29
C ARG A 527 -15.35 -14.57 -18.39
N THR A 528 -15.83 -13.48 -18.97
CA THR A 528 -15.12 -12.69 -19.98
C THR A 528 -15.22 -11.22 -19.63
N GLY A 529 -14.16 -10.46 -19.84
CA GLY A 529 -14.12 -9.03 -19.57
C GLY A 529 -12.94 -8.36 -20.26
N SER A 530 -12.68 -7.10 -19.93
CA SER A 530 -11.48 -6.39 -20.36
C SER A 530 -11.08 -5.39 -19.28
N TRP A 531 -9.78 -5.07 -19.20
CA TRP A 531 -9.31 -4.03 -18.28
C TRP A 531 -9.94 -2.67 -18.59
N ARG A 532 -10.32 -2.42 -19.86
CA ARG A 532 -11.08 -1.22 -20.26
C ARG A 532 -12.40 -1.03 -19.49
N ASN A 533 -12.99 -2.10 -18.96
CA ASN A 533 -14.24 -2.02 -18.19
C ASN A 533 -14.07 -1.40 -16.81
N ILE A 534 -12.84 -1.37 -16.27
CA ILE A 534 -12.54 -0.88 -14.92
C ILE A 534 -11.49 0.23 -14.92
N ASP A 535 -10.71 0.33 -16.00
CA ASP A 535 -9.87 1.46 -16.36
C ASP A 535 -10.30 1.97 -17.74
N ARG A 536 -11.25 2.90 -17.74
CA ARG A 536 -11.89 3.43 -18.95
C ARG A 536 -10.91 4.18 -19.86
N LEU A 537 -9.77 4.65 -19.34
CA LEU A 537 -8.82 5.47 -20.10
C LEU A 537 -7.61 4.68 -20.59
N ASN A 538 -7.00 3.85 -19.76
CA ASN A 538 -5.74 3.16 -20.08
C ASN A 538 -5.87 1.63 -20.13
N GLY A 539 -6.99 1.08 -19.67
CA GLY A 539 -7.20 -0.36 -19.63
C GLY A 539 -7.14 -1.00 -21.02
N SER A 540 -6.45 -2.13 -21.15
CA SER A 540 -6.42 -2.88 -22.40
C SER A 540 -7.84 -3.28 -22.85
N THR A 541 -8.13 -3.13 -24.14
CA THR A 541 -9.36 -3.62 -24.78
C THR A 541 -9.29 -5.11 -25.10
N ARG A 542 -8.12 -5.73 -24.91
CA ARG A 542 -7.93 -7.16 -25.09
C ARG A 542 -8.88 -7.92 -24.17
N THR A 543 -9.60 -8.87 -24.73
CA THR A 543 -10.47 -9.76 -23.96
C THR A 543 -9.63 -10.58 -22.99
N VAL A 544 -10.05 -10.54 -21.73
CA VAL A 544 -9.61 -11.44 -20.66
C VAL A 544 -10.73 -12.45 -20.46
N GLU A 545 -10.38 -13.72 -20.27
CA GLU A 545 -11.34 -14.77 -19.97
C GLU A 545 -10.75 -15.81 -19.03
N GLY A 546 -11.62 -16.51 -18.31
CA GLY A 546 -11.25 -17.66 -17.51
C GLY A 546 -12.30 -17.99 -16.45
N ASP A 547 -12.06 -19.07 -15.72
CA ASP A 547 -13.00 -19.58 -14.74
C ASP A 547 -12.82 -18.88 -13.39
N VAL A 548 -13.92 -18.34 -12.85
CA VAL A 548 -13.95 -17.65 -11.56
C VAL A 548 -14.77 -18.49 -10.59
N PHE A 549 -14.19 -18.78 -9.43
CA PHE A 549 -14.90 -19.37 -8.30
C PHE A 549 -15.59 -18.25 -7.52
N THR A 550 -16.86 -18.46 -7.15
CA THR A 550 -17.62 -17.51 -6.32
C THR A 550 -18.49 -18.27 -5.32
N ALA A 551 -18.47 -17.85 -4.06
CA ALA A 551 -19.34 -18.40 -3.01
C ALA A 551 -20.03 -17.27 -2.23
N TRP A 552 -21.33 -17.38 -1.99
CA TRP A 552 -22.12 -16.36 -1.30
C TRP A 552 -23.29 -16.96 -0.53
N ILE A 553 -23.84 -16.18 0.40
CA ILE A 553 -25.08 -16.45 1.11
C ILE A 553 -26.13 -15.45 0.61
N GLU A 554 -27.28 -15.96 0.20
CA GLU A 554 -28.48 -15.17 -0.06
C GLU A 554 -29.29 -15.09 1.24
N HIS A 555 -29.52 -13.86 1.72
CA HIS A 555 -30.24 -13.63 2.97
C HIS A 555 -31.75 -13.73 2.73
N GLY A 556 -32.45 -14.32 3.70
CA GLY A 556 -33.91 -14.40 3.71
C GLY A 556 -34.56 -13.14 4.28
N ALA A 557 -35.54 -13.32 5.16
CA ALA A 557 -36.25 -12.20 5.78
C ALA A 557 -35.31 -11.28 6.59
N SER A 558 -35.53 -9.97 6.46
CA SER A 558 -34.85 -8.93 7.22
C SER A 558 -35.56 -8.68 8.58
N PRO A 559 -34.83 -8.48 9.70
CA PRO A 559 -33.38 -8.49 9.81
C PRO A 559 -32.81 -9.91 9.77
N ALA A 560 -31.81 -10.12 8.91
CA ALA A 560 -31.14 -11.40 8.73
C ALA A 560 -29.87 -11.53 9.58
N THR A 561 -29.33 -12.74 9.67
CA THR A 561 -28.02 -13.04 10.26
C THR A 561 -27.24 -13.96 9.32
N TYR A 562 -25.91 -13.95 9.40
CA TYR A 562 -25.07 -14.99 8.84
C TYR A 562 -24.02 -15.46 9.84
N ALA A 563 -23.62 -16.71 9.69
CA ALA A 563 -22.42 -17.25 10.28
C ALA A 563 -21.78 -18.17 9.25
N TYR A 564 -20.49 -18.00 8.99
CA TYR A 564 -19.70 -18.94 8.20
C TYR A 564 -18.26 -18.99 8.72
N ARG A 565 -17.54 -20.04 8.35
CA ARG A 565 -16.12 -20.15 8.64
C ARG A 565 -15.32 -20.42 7.38
N ILE A 566 -14.09 -19.93 7.38
CA ILE A 566 -13.08 -20.15 6.36
C ILE A 566 -11.96 -20.96 7.02
N GLU A 567 -11.78 -22.19 6.59
CA GLU A 567 -10.77 -23.13 7.09
C GLU A 567 -9.65 -23.26 6.06
N ILE A 568 -8.44 -22.81 6.40
CA ILE A 568 -7.34 -22.65 5.45
C ILE A 568 -6.31 -23.76 5.63
N GLY A 569 -6.22 -24.67 4.66
CA GLY A 569 -5.40 -25.87 4.77
C GLY A 569 -5.93 -26.79 5.88
N ASP A 570 -5.03 -27.24 6.76
CA ASP A 570 -5.36 -28.13 7.88
C ASP A 570 -5.78 -27.29 9.10
N ALA A 571 -6.99 -26.75 9.06
CA ALA A 571 -7.46 -25.75 10.01
C ALA A 571 -7.74 -26.26 11.43
N GLY A 572 -7.62 -27.58 11.67
CA GLY A 572 -7.93 -28.23 12.93
C GLY A 572 -9.43 -28.23 13.25
N PRO A 573 -9.82 -28.56 14.50
CA PRO A 573 -11.22 -28.59 14.89
C PRO A 573 -11.82 -27.17 14.96
N ALA A 574 -13.08 -27.05 14.57
CA ALA A 574 -13.72 -25.77 14.32
C ALA A 574 -14.08 -24.99 15.61
N PRO A 575 -13.83 -23.67 15.66
CA PRO A 575 -14.30 -22.80 16.73
C PRO A 575 -15.82 -22.82 16.91
N ARG A 576 -16.28 -22.50 18.12
CA ARG A 576 -17.70 -22.43 18.50
C ARG A 576 -18.16 -20.98 18.57
N VAL A 577 -19.24 -20.66 17.86
CA VAL A 577 -19.97 -19.39 18.04
C VAL A 577 -20.69 -19.42 19.39
N LEU A 578 -20.40 -18.44 20.25
CA LEU A 578 -21.06 -18.30 21.55
C LEU A 578 -22.32 -17.44 21.45
N VAL A 579 -22.25 -16.36 20.67
CA VAL A 579 -23.36 -15.42 20.46
C VAL A 579 -23.17 -14.71 19.12
N ASN A 580 -24.26 -14.48 18.39
CA ASN A 580 -24.28 -13.68 17.18
C ASN A 580 -25.54 -12.80 17.14
N THR A 581 -25.47 -11.64 17.79
CA THR A 581 -26.54 -10.64 17.82
C THR A 581 -26.01 -9.30 17.31
N GLU A 582 -26.90 -8.36 17.01
CA GLU A 582 -26.49 -7.01 16.63
C GLU A 582 -25.65 -6.32 17.71
N THR A 583 -25.80 -6.71 18.99
CA THR A 583 -25.12 -6.04 20.11
C THR A 583 -23.88 -6.77 20.61
N ILE A 584 -23.87 -8.10 20.56
CA ILE A 584 -22.74 -8.95 20.98
C ILE A 584 -22.51 -10.04 19.95
N GLN A 585 -21.26 -10.17 19.50
CA GLN A 585 -20.81 -11.28 18.65
C GLN A 585 -19.56 -11.90 19.29
N ALA A 586 -19.54 -13.20 19.54
CA ALA A 586 -18.39 -13.85 20.18
C ALA A 586 -18.16 -15.28 19.73
N VAL A 587 -16.88 -15.67 19.71
CA VAL A 587 -16.41 -16.98 19.29
C VAL A 587 -15.39 -17.48 20.33
N ALA A 588 -15.49 -18.77 20.67
CA ALA A 588 -14.49 -19.47 21.45
C ALA A 588 -13.78 -20.50 20.57
N ASN A 589 -12.48 -20.69 20.75
CA ASN A 589 -11.82 -21.86 20.19
C ASN A 589 -12.33 -23.15 20.86
N VAL A 590 -11.93 -24.29 20.32
CA VAL A 590 -12.41 -25.61 20.76
C VAL A 590 -12.09 -25.91 22.22
N ALA A 591 -10.89 -25.55 22.68
CA ALA A 591 -10.48 -25.73 24.07
C ALA A 591 -11.18 -24.77 25.05
N GLY A 592 -11.81 -23.70 24.54
CA GLY A 592 -12.42 -22.67 25.36
C GLY A 592 -11.41 -21.83 26.14
N ASP A 593 -10.14 -21.83 25.74
CA ASP A 593 -9.05 -21.05 26.32
C ASP A 593 -8.65 -19.83 25.48
N LEU A 594 -9.32 -19.61 24.34
CA LEU A 594 -9.33 -18.37 23.58
C LEU A 594 -10.77 -17.96 23.31
N VAL A 595 -11.17 -16.80 23.80
CA VAL A 595 -12.48 -16.18 23.54
C VAL A 595 -12.28 -14.79 22.98
N GLN A 596 -12.97 -14.49 21.89
CA GLN A 596 -12.95 -13.20 21.23
C GLN A 596 -14.39 -12.69 21.16
N ALA A 597 -14.62 -11.44 21.58
CA ALA A 597 -15.94 -10.86 21.71
C ALA A 597 -15.99 -9.40 21.25
N VAL A 598 -17.05 -9.08 20.51
CA VAL A 598 -17.42 -7.75 20.06
C VAL A 598 -18.59 -7.29 20.91
N PHE A 599 -18.45 -6.17 21.60
CA PHE A 599 -19.51 -5.50 22.34
C PHE A 599 -19.80 -4.15 21.69
N ARG A 600 -20.95 -3.99 21.04
CA ARG A 600 -21.38 -2.68 20.47
C ARG A 600 -22.00 -1.77 21.51
N LYS A 601 -22.38 -2.33 22.66
CA LYS A 601 -22.89 -1.64 23.85
C LYS A 601 -22.39 -2.38 25.10
N PRO A 602 -22.49 -1.79 26.31
CA PRO A 602 -22.18 -2.49 27.55
C PRO A 602 -22.94 -3.82 27.63
N GLY A 603 -22.30 -4.86 28.16
CA GLY A 603 -22.90 -6.19 28.16
C GLY A 603 -22.02 -7.26 28.80
N GLU A 604 -22.58 -8.46 28.86
CA GLU A 604 -21.97 -9.62 29.51
C GLU A 604 -21.98 -10.84 28.58
N LEU A 605 -20.98 -11.69 28.73
CA LEU A 605 -20.79 -12.92 27.99
C LEU A 605 -20.38 -14.04 28.96
N ARG A 606 -21.11 -15.17 28.91
CA ARG A 606 -20.73 -16.37 29.63
C ARG A 606 -19.60 -17.10 28.89
N LEU A 607 -18.47 -17.30 29.55
CA LEU A 607 -17.33 -18.02 28.99
C LEU A 607 -17.53 -19.55 29.05
N PRO A 608 -16.83 -20.33 28.21
CA PRO A 608 -16.87 -21.80 28.23
C PRO A 608 -16.51 -22.43 29.58
N ASP A 609 -15.66 -21.77 30.37
CA ASP A 609 -15.22 -22.25 31.68
C ASP A 609 -16.16 -21.84 32.83
N GLY A 610 -17.30 -21.22 32.52
CA GLY A 610 -18.27 -20.81 33.52
C GLY A 610 -17.90 -19.54 34.28
N ARG A 611 -16.99 -18.71 33.79
CA ARG A 611 -16.88 -17.31 34.23
C ARG A 611 -17.74 -16.39 33.37
N THR A 612 -17.98 -15.18 33.86
CA THR A 612 -18.67 -14.13 33.11
C THR A 612 -17.66 -13.05 32.76
N LEU A 613 -17.57 -12.72 31.47
CA LEU A 613 -16.85 -11.55 30.95
C LEU A 613 -17.86 -10.40 30.79
N ALA A 614 -17.66 -9.29 31.47
CA ALA A 614 -18.53 -8.10 31.39
C ALA A 614 -17.73 -6.85 31.04
N VAL A 615 -18.34 -5.97 30.26
CA VAL A 615 -17.77 -4.67 29.88
C VAL A 615 -18.78 -3.55 30.10
N ASP A 616 -18.29 -2.38 30.51
CA ASP A 616 -19.08 -1.18 30.78
C ASP A 616 -19.21 -0.22 29.58
N ALA A 617 -18.58 -0.54 28.45
CA ALA A 617 -18.59 0.27 27.24
C ALA A 617 -18.42 -0.58 25.96
N SER A 618 -18.72 0.03 24.82
CA SER A 618 -18.50 -0.58 23.51
C SER A 618 -17.01 -0.90 23.29
N SER A 619 -16.68 -2.14 22.98
CA SER A 619 -15.30 -2.63 22.95
C SER A 619 -15.14 -3.89 22.10
N LEU A 620 -13.90 -4.16 21.69
CA LEU A 620 -13.48 -5.48 21.24
C LEU A 620 -12.60 -6.07 22.33
N VAL A 621 -12.85 -7.31 22.73
CA VAL A 621 -12.11 -7.98 23.80
C VAL A 621 -11.66 -9.36 23.33
N GLN A 622 -10.39 -9.68 23.57
CA GLN A 622 -9.84 -11.01 23.46
C GLN A 622 -9.32 -11.45 24.82
N TRP A 623 -9.78 -12.60 25.28
CA TRP A 623 -9.26 -13.29 26.45
C TRP A 623 -8.57 -14.58 26.01
N ARG A 624 -7.36 -14.82 26.52
CA ARG A 624 -6.63 -16.07 26.33
C ARG A 624 -6.14 -16.59 27.68
N ARG A 625 -6.19 -17.90 27.87
CA ARG A 625 -5.48 -18.63 28.92
C ARG A 625 -4.45 -19.55 28.29
N GLU A 626 -3.19 -19.36 28.66
CA GLU A 626 -2.08 -20.19 28.24
C GLU A 626 -2.07 -21.54 28.99
N THR A 627 -1.32 -22.51 28.48
CA THR A 627 -1.19 -23.85 29.09
C THR A 627 -0.59 -23.80 30.49
N ASP A 628 0.24 -22.78 30.78
CA ASP A 628 0.81 -22.51 32.10
C ASP A 628 -0.12 -21.69 33.02
N ARG A 629 -1.38 -21.53 32.61
CA ARG A 629 -2.47 -20.79 33.28
C ARG A 629 -2.32 -19.28 33.29
N ARG A 630 -1.32 -18.69 32.63
CA ARG A 630 -1.27 -17.23 32.47
C ARG A 630 -2.44 -16.77 31.62
N GLU A 631 -3.11 -15.72 32.08
CA GLU A 631 -4.24 -15.12 31.37
C GLU A 631 -3.80 -13.81 30.71
N THR A 632 -4.25 -13.59 29.48
CA THR A 632 -4.03 -12.35 28.74
C THR A 632 -5.38 -11.77 28.35
N LEU A 633 -5.56 -10.48 28.60
CA LEU A 633 -6.68 -9.69 28.10
C LEU A 633 -6.15 -8.64 27.13
N VAL A 634 -6.73 -8.61 25.93
CA VAL A 634 -6.55 -7.53 24.96
C VAL A 634 -7.89 -6.83 24.78
N ALA A 635 -7.89 -5.50 24.83
CA ALA A 635 -9.07 -4.71 24.55
C ALA A 635 -8.77 -3.56 23.58
N SER A 636 -9.75 -3.19 22.77
CA SER A 636 -9.69 -1.99 21.93
C SER A 636 -11.01 -1.22 21.95
N ASN A 637 -10.93 0.06 21.57
CA ASN A 637 -12.07 0.96 21.41
C ASN A 637 -12.29 1.25 19.92
N PRO A 638 -13.21 0.54 19.25
CA PRO A 638 -13.45 0.68 17.81
C PRO A 638 -14.17 1.98 17.42
N THR A 639 -14.70 2.75 18.37
CA THR A 639 -15.34 4.05 18.09
C THR A 639 -14.36 5.23 18.19
N HIS A 640 -13.20 5.01 18.81
CA HIS A 640 -12.22 6.05 19.18
C HIS A 640 -12.80 7.09 20.18
N LYS A 641 -13.94 6.81 20.82
CA LYS A 641 -14.61 7.72 21.78
C LYS A 641 -14.60 7.25 23.24
N VAL A 642 -14.50 5.94 23.48
CA VAL A 642 -14.33 5.36 24.83
C VAL A 642 -12.92 5.64 25.37
N ALA A 643 -12.82 6.51 26.39
CA ALA A 643 -11.55 6.82 27.06
C ALA A 643 -11.13 5.78 28.09
N ARG A 644 -12.11 5.13 28.72
CA ARG A 644 -11.91 4.15 29.77
C ARG A 644 -12.88 2.99 29.58
N LEU A 645 -12.37 1.78 29.71
CA LEU A 645 -13.14 0.54 29.66
C LEU A 645 -12.81 -0.28 30.90
N THR A 646 -13.84 -0.69 31.61
CA THR A 646 -13.75 -1.66 32.71
C THR A 646 -14.12 -3.03 32.17
N VAL A 647 -13.22 -4.00 32.30
CA VAL A 647 -13.43 -5.40 31.93
C VAL A 647 -13.45 -6.22 33.21
N LYS A 648 -14.57 -6.88 33.48
CA LYS A 648 -14.71 -7.84 34.59
C LYS A 648 -14.68 -9.25 34.05
N LEU A 649 -13.85 -10.11 34.62
CA LEU A 649 -13.83 -11.53 34.30
C LEU A 649 -13.87 -12.35 35.59
N GLY A 650 -15.05 -12.89 35.89
CA GLY A 650 -15.36 -13.44 37.22
C GLY A 650 -15.32 -12.32 38.27
N ASP A 651 -14.60 -12.55 39.36
CA ASP A 651 -14.47 -11.59 40.47
C ASP A 651 -13.35 -10.54 40.25
N ARG A 652 -12.58 -10.68 39.17
CA ARG A 652 -11.45 -9.79 38.86
C ARG A 652 -11.92 -8.65 37.95
N GLU A 653 -11.34 -7.48 38.14
CA GLU A 653 -11.65 -6.26 37.39
C GLU A 653 -10.35 -5.67 36.83
N GLU A 654 -10.37 -5.30 35.54
CA GLU A 654 -9.28 -4.58 34.87
C GLU A 654 -9.78 -3.30 34.23
N ILE A 655 -8.94 -2.29 34.27
CA ILE A 655 -9.22 -0.99 33.68
C ILE A 655 -8.24 -0.75 32.52
N PHE A 656 -8.81 -0.56 31.34
CA PHE A 656 -8.11 -0.10 30.16
C PHE A 656 -8.33 1.40 30.00
N VAL A 657 -7.24 2.17 29.97
CA VAL A 657 -7.26 3.61 29.70
C VAL A 657 -6.74 3.82 28.29
N PHE A 658 -7.64 4.11 27.35
CA PHE A 658 -7.31 4.24 25.94
C PHE A 658 -6.74 5.63 25.65
N PRO A 659 -5.62 5.72 24.90
CA PRO A 659 -5.15 7.00 24.40
C PRO A 659 -6.24 7.72 23.60
N GLN A 660 -6.38 9.03 23.82
CA GLN A 660 -7.38 9.87 23.13
C GLN A 660 -6.77 10.77 22.06
N VAL A 661 -5.44 10.79 21.93
CA VAL A 661 -4.75 11.52 20.86
C VAL A 661 -4.98 10.78 19.55
N ALA A 662 -5.26 11.49 18.46
CA ALA A 662 -5.71 10.89 17.21
C ALA A 662 -4.71 9.88 16.62
N ALA A 663 -3.40 10.06 16.83
CA ALA A 663 -2.37 9.09 16.47
C ALA A 663 -2.54 7.69 17.11
N THR A 664 -3.00 7.62 18.37
CA THR A 664 -3.04 6.38 19.16
C THR A 664 -4.45 5.94 19.56
N ALA A 665 -5.46 6.77 19.30
CA ALA A 665 -6.86 6.40 19.48
C ALA A 665 -7.20 5.15 18.64
N GLY A 666 -7.80 4.15 19.29
CA GLY A 666 -8.11 2.85 18.67
C GLY A 666 -7.02 1.78 18.82
N HIS A 667 -5.80 2.14 19.25
CA HIS A 667 -4.73 1.18 19.50
C HIS A 667 -5.15 0.12 20.54
N PRO A 668 -5.06 -1.20 20.23
CA PRO A 668 -5.36 -2.25 21.18
C PRO A 668 -4.40 -2.26 22.37
N LEU A 669 -4.91 -2.40 23.58
CA LEU A 669 -4.11 -2.50 24.80
C LEU A 669 -4.12 -3.93 25.32
N GLN A 670 -2.98 -4.39 25.83
CA GLN A 670 -2.82 -5.75 26.35
C GLN A 670 -2.42 -5.71 27.84
N LYS A 671 -3.04 -6.59 28.63
CA LYS A 671 -2.68 -6.92 30.01
C LYS A 671 -2.31 -8.40 30.07
N ARG A 672 -1.20 -8.71 30.75
CA ARG A 672 -0.68 -10.08 30.95
C ARG A 672 -0.75 -10.43 32.43
N ASP A 673 -0.80 -11.73 32.70
CA ASP A 673 -0.94 -12.30 34.04
C ASP A 673 -2.21 -11.81 34.75
N TYR A 674 -3.30 -11.79 33.97
CA TYR A 674 -4.62 -11.37 34.44
C TYR A 674 -5.11 -12.21 35.59
#